data_AF-A0A495QUA2-F1
#
_entry.id   AF-A0A495QUA2-F1
#
_cell.length_a   1.000
_cell.length_b   1.000
_cell.length_c   1.000
_cell.angle_alpha   90.00
_cell.angle_beta   90.00
_cell.angle_gamma   90.00
#
_symmetry.space_group_name_H-M   'P 1'
#
loop_
_entity.id
_entity.type
_entity.pdbx_description
1 polymer ?
#
loop_
_entity_poly.entity_id
_entity_poly.type
_entity_poly.pdbx_seq_one_letter_code
_entity_poly.pdbx_strand_id
1 'polypeptide(L)'
;MNKEVKVNPAYAGGQLAKALVTAMDHEDSATRKRAEQRVRRWQSVISGMEDGSLDIGSRTPVKGLPAWVTPEVVRGGFATGNAAAGGPLADDERQLARRLGLADKNRRELFAHHLTDAGLRELHSRLDSGRYDIVLPEEAALLVVAWLLRAGDRNGALDVLEAIGPFADRLRFLPRPGKAPTDSSLVCRETVGQVRERLKARRPNTDVAKMNEALSVWNPFADELLAHWLRTVRDGRVLAEIPEGWREDGAELLARYTKLARKHGLCGKHRRPRENIAILRTSLENVLAGLPPSRLLQRSIDAMVAKRGTPGSAGHTALREEQAALAARPTHHALAQTVAARLADVPQDAGVPSVDAFVAPVVDGDVRTEVPEPVRRVVENVLEAPVSTLVERGVVPSAEVLAQLVPQLVASTTALSYPDSALRRLMAAVYRAFRNRRSLLLLNLEHQVRMSELPWVRAVERHRRRADEAARQNAHATLAQLGELTLSGFPGSVVPNPMVAEFDALARRAELRVPFVEELAADIFMGTFTPKFLIAAQLAGDLLEDSLYDRYYAVDYAAVRALRKGFDRLCRQRTEDVRGWSVAANGMVIEQAQILTTHNLAVLVDPIGVDPADGWDGLARQAFGVTCRLVRRVQGNRRPLRTVKDAAYAWRQTVFFLSLCGLKEQIAVVAWMQDELDRQPAHTVRRLDPVLAGLRHVLTGGDLDGPNPHGRRFLGWTLGKHWMVI
;
A
#
# COMPACT_ATOMS: atom_id res chain seq x y z
N MET A 1 0.86 -28.90 29.58
CA MET A 1 2.19 -29.18 29.01
C MET A 1 2.18 -28.67 27.58
N ASN A 2 2.57 -27.40 27.36
CA ASN A 2 2.53 -26.78 26.04
C ASN A 2 3.66 -27.37 25.20
N LYS A 3 3.33 -28.16 24.17
CA LYS A 3 4.28 -28.39 23.08
C LYS A 3 4.61 -27.02 22.47
N GLU A 4 5.89 -26.70 22.39
CA GLU A 4 6.39 -25.52 21.70
C GLU A 4 5.86 -25.52 20.26
N VAL A 5 5.16 -24.45 19.88
CA VAL A 5 4.57 -24.37 18.54
C VAL A 5 5.68 -24.03 17.55
N LYS A 6 5.87 -24.88 16.54
CA LYS A 6 6.84 -24.69 15.45
C LYS A 6 6.14 -24.19 14.19
N VAL A 7 6.87 -23.41 13.40
CA VAL A 7 6.38 -22.87 12.11
C VAL A 7 6.16 -24.00 11.11
N ASN A 8 5.05 -23.93 10.35
CA ASN A 8 4.75 -24.86 9.28
C ASN A 8 5.61 -24.58 8.03
N PRO A 9 6.50 -25.50 7.60
CA PRO A 9 7.37 -25.30 6.43
C PRO A 9 6.61 -25.14 5.10
N ALA A 10 5.36 -25.60 5.01
CA ALA A 10 4.56 -25.56 3.78
C ALA A 10 4.33 -24.12 3.25
N TYR A 11 4.26 -23.12 4.13
CA TYR A 11 4.13 -21.73 3.70
C TYR A 11 5.36 -21.26 2.91
N ALA A 12 6.56 -21.57 3.40
CA ALA A 12 7.81 -21.21 2.72
C ALA A 12 7.91 -21.91 1.36
N GLY A 13 7.60 -23.21 1.30
CA GLY A 13 7.53 -23.96 0.04
C GLY A 13 6.53 -23.37 -0.96
N GLY A 14 5.34 -22.96 -0.50
CA GLY A 14 4.33 -22.31 -1.34
C GLY A 14 4.77 -20.94 -1.88
N GLN A 15 5.57 -20.17 -1.13
CA GLN A 15 6.12 -18.90 -1.60
C GLN A 15 7.27 -19.12 -2.61
N LEU A 16 8.10 -20.14 -2.39
CA LEU A 16 9.13 -20.55 -3.35
C LEU A 16 8.50 -20.94 -4.70
N ALA A 17 7.46 -21.78 -4.69
CA ALA A 17 6.76 -22.20 -5.91
C ALA A 17 6.22 -21.00 -6.70
N LYS A 18 5.58 -20.03 -6.03
CA LYS A 18 5.10 -18.78 -6.67
C LYS A 18 6.23 -17.97 -7.29
N ALA A 19 7.37 -17.89 -6.59
CA ALA A 19 8.53 -17.17 -7.09
C ALA A 19 9.14 -17.85 -8.34
N LEU A 20 9.19 -19.19 -8.36
CA LEU A 20 9.65 -19.97 -9.52
C LEU A 20 8.77 -19.76 -10.75
N VAL A 21 7.44 -19.88 -10.61
CA VAL A 21 6.50 -19.61 -11.71
C VAL A 21 6.71 -18.20 -12.30
N THR A 22 6.88 -17.20 -11.43
CA THR A 22 7.14 -15.83 -11.90
C THR A 22 8.51 -15.70 -12.59
N ALA A 23 9.54 -16.40 -12.11
CA ALA A 23 10.87 -16.36 -12.68
C ALA A 23 10.91 -17.01 -14.08
N MET A 24 10.13 -18.06 -14.29
CA MET A 24 10.08 -18.79 -15.56
C MET A 24 9.23 -18.07 -16.62
N ASP A 25 8.02 -17.64 -16.26
CA ASP A 25 6.98 -17.34 -17.26
C ASP A 25 6.66 -15.85 -17.43
N HIS A 26 7.23 -14.97 -16.61
CA HIS A 26 6.87 -13.54 -16.66
C HIS A 26 7.49 -12.85 -17.89
N GLU A 27 6.67 -12.10 -18.65
CA GLU A 27 7.09 -11.43 -19.90
C GLU A 27 8.20 -10.39 -19.69
N ASP A 28 8.14 -9.64 -18.58
CA ASP A 28 9.11 -8.61 -18.23
C ASP A 28 10.40 -9.17 -17.58
N SER A 29 11.55 -8.87 -18.18
CA SER A 29 12.87 -9.38 -17.76
C SER A 29 13.31 -8.87 -16.39
N ALA A 30 13.00 -7.61 -16.04
CA ALA A 30 13.30 -7.05 -14.72
C ALA A 30 12.47 -7.74 -13.63
N THR A 31 11.22 -8.09 -13.93
CA THR A 31 10.36 -8.86 -13.02
C THR A 31 10.84 -10.30 -12.85
N ARG A 32 11.33 -10.96 -13.92
CA ARG A 32 12.00 -12.27 -13.81
C ARG A 32 13.22 -12.22 -12.91
N LYS A 33 14.14 -11.27 -13.12
CA LYS A 33 15.33 -11.09 -12.26
C LYS A 33 14.97 -10.88 -10.78
N ARG A 34 13.94 -10.06 -10.49
CA ARG A 34 13.42 -9.89 -9.12
C ARG A 34 12.83 -11.19 -8.56
N ALA A 35 12.19 -12.01 -9.39
CA ALA A 35 11.66 -13.30 -8.99
C ALA A 35 12.78 -14.30 -8.67
N GLU A 36 13.83 -14.37 -9.48
CA GLU A 36 15.03 -15.20 -9.22
C GLU A 36 15.71 -14.84 -7.89
N GLN A 37 15.79 -13.55 -7.53
CA GLN A 37 16.27 -13.12 -6.22
C GLN A 37 15.35 -13.60 -5.09
N ARG A 38 14.03 -13.58 -5.28
CA ARG A 38 13.08 -14.14 -4.30
C ARG A 38 13.23 -15.66 -4.16
N VAL A 39 13.47 -16.37 -5.27
CA VAL A 39 13.76 -17.82 -5.26
C VAL A 39 14.96 -18.10 -4.36
N ARG A 40 16.09 -17.42 -4.59
CA ARG A 40 17.30 -17.58 -3.77
C ARG A 40 17.05 -17.34 -2.28
N ARG A 41 16.34 -16.26 -1.94
CA ARG A 41 16.00 -15.97 -0.52
C ARG A 41 15.14 -17.05 0.11
N TRP A 42 14.12 -17.55 -0.59
CA TRP A 42 13.27 -18.62 -0.05
C TRP A 42 14.00 -19.96 0.05
N GLN A 43 14.95 -20.25 -0.85
CA GLN A 43 15.85 -21.40 -0.70
C GLN A 43 16.69 -21.27 0.57
N SER A 44 17.30 -20.11 0.83
CA SER A 44 18.05 -19.86 2.07
C SER A 44 17.19 -20.05 3.33
N VAL A 45 15.93 -19.59 3.31
CA VAL A 45 14.99 -19.81 4.42
C VAL A 45 14.75 -21.31 4.66
N ILE A 46 14.45 -22.07 3.60
CA ILE A 46 14.14 -23.50 3.72
C ILE A 46 15.36 -24.28 4.20
N SER A 47 16.52 -24.09 3.55
CA SER A 47 17.76 -24.77 3.96
C SER A 47 18.16 -24.41 5.38
N GLY A 48 18.03 -23.15 5.78
CA GLY A 48 18.35 -22.73 7.14
C GLY A 48 17.41 -23.30 8.21
N MET A 49 16.14 -23.53 7.86
CA MET A 49 15.20 -24.24 8.74
C MET A 49 15.54 -25.75 8.84
N GLU A 50 16.01 -26.36 7.75
CA GLU A 50 16.39 -27.78 7.70
C GLU A 50 17.70 -28.07 8.45
N ASP A 51 18.70 -27.20 8.33
CA ASP A 51 20.02 -27.36 8.96
C ASP A 51 20.10 -26.79 10.40
N GLY A 52 19.04 -26.13 10.87
CA GLY A 52 18.93 -25.56 12.21
C GLY A 52 19.73 -24.27 12.43
N SER A 53 20.22 -23.63 11.37
CA SER A 53 20.79 -22.28 11.44
C SER A 53 19.73 -21.19 11.62
N LEU A 54 18.46 -21.49 11.27
CA LEU A 54 17.31 -20.63 11.46
C LEU A 54 16.29 -21.21 12.45
N ASP A 55 15.91 -20.41 13.43
CA ASP A 55 14.85 -20.69 14.39
C ASP A 55 13.66 -19.74 14.17
N ILE A 56 12.88 -20.01 13.12
CA ILE A 56 11.75 -19.14 12.76
C ILE A 56 10.65 -19.24 13.81
N GLY A 57 10.19 -18.08 14.30
CA GLY A 57 9.27 -17.96 15.44
C GLY A 57 9.95 -17.38 16.68
N SER A 58 11.28 -17.34 16.70
CA SER A 58 12.09 -16.71 17.74
C SER A 58 12.41 -15.25 17.44
N ARG A 59 12.61 -14.45 18.49
CA ARG A 59 13.16 -13.08 18.42
C ARG A 59 14.63 -13.04 17.99
N THR A 60 15.35 -14.16 18.06
CA THR A 60 16.73 -14.33 17.58
C THR A 60 16.77 -15.45 16.54
N PRO A 61 16.14 -15.26 15.37
CA PRO A 61 15.89 -16.36 14.44
C PRO A 61 17.12 -16.80 13.67
N VAL A 62 18.26 -16.12 13.79
CA VAL A 62 19.51 -16.44 13.09
C VAL A 62 20.59 -16.77 14.10
N LYS A 63 21.11 -17.98 14.04
CA LYS A 63 22.17 -18.44 14.96
C LYS A 63 23.41 -17.56 14.87
N GLY A 64 23.93 -17.16 16.03
CA GLY A 64 25.16 -16.34 16.13
C GLY A 64 24.96 -14.84 15.88
N LEU A 65 23.74 -14.40 15.56
CA LEU A 65 23.40 -12.97 15.55
C LEU A 65 22.67 -12.59 16.85
N PRO A 66 23.12 -11.53 17.55
CA PRO A 66 22.43 -11.06 18.75
C PRO A 66 21.11 -10.40 18.38
N ALA A 67 20.18 -10.33 19.33
CA ALA A 67 18.83 -9.82 19.10
C ALA A 67 18.78 -8.39 18.52
N TRP A 68 19.78 -7.55 18.80
CA TRP A 68 19.82 -6.18 18.29
C TRP A 68 20.16 -6.10 16.79
N VAL A 69 20.72 -7.14 16.17
CA VAL A 69 21.01 -7.17 14.74
C VAL A 69 19.73 -7.35 13.96
N THR A 70 19.48 -6.44 13.02
CA THR A 70 18.35 -6.46 12.10
C THR A 70 18.55 -7.57 11.05
N PRO A 71 17.74 -8.64 11.06
CA PRO A 71 17.82 -9.66 10.04
C PRO A 71 17.26 -9.17 8.70
N GLU A 72 17.74 -9.73 7.60
CA GLU A 72 17.04 -9.65 6.31
C GLU A 72 15.78 -10.54 6.37
N VAL A 73 14.62 -9.94 6.11
CA VAL A 73 13.31 -10.59 6.29
C VAL A 73 12.50 -10.59 4.99
N VAL A 74 11.98 -11.76 4.61
CA VAL A 74 11.06 -11.93 3.48
C VAL A 74 9.59 -11.89 3.92
N ARG A 75 8.69 -12.02 2.95
CA ARG A 75 7.24 -11.91 3.17
C ARG A 75 6.77 -12.89 4.24
N GLY A 76 6.00 -12.40 5.21
CA GLY A 76 5.47 -13.20 6.31
C GLY A 76 6.37 -13.25 7.53
N GLY A 77 7.45 -12.45 7.59
CA GLY A 77 8.29 -12.32 8.79
C GLY A 77 9.42 -13.36 8.90
N PHE A 78 9.72 -14.09 7.83
CA PHE A 78 10.77 -15.11 7.81
C PHE A 78 12.15 -14.47 7.61
N ALA A 79 13.08 -14.72 8.52
CA ALA A 79 14.48 -14.33 8.38
C ALA A 79 15.19 -15.19 7.32
N THR A 80 16.08 -14.61 6.51
CA THR A 80 16.82 -15.33 5.46
C THR A 80 18.13 -15.95 5.93
N GLY A 81 18.57 -15.62 7.15
CA GLY A 81 19.91 -15.98 7.68
C GLY A 81 20.95 -14.88 7.54
N ASN A 82 20.67 -13.85 6.74
CA ASN A 82 21.58 -12.70 6.60
C ASN A 82 21.18 -11.56 7.54
N ALA A 83 22.16 -10.74 7.95
CA ALA A 83 21.90 -9.43 8.54
C ALA A 83 21.62 -8.39 7.44
N ALA A 84 20.64 -7.52 7.65
CA ALA A 84 20.28 -6.47 6.69
C ALA A 84 21.41 -5.42 6.50
N ALA A 85 22.17 -5.16 7.56
CA ALA A 85 23.37 -4.31 7.54
C ALA A 85 24.61 -5.05 7.02
N GLY A 86 24.48 -6.31 6.59
CA GLY A 86 25.58 -7.10 6.05
C GLY A 86 25.76 -6.99 4.53
N GLY A 87 26.51 -7.96 3.99
CA GLY A 87 26.76 -8.10 2.55
C GLY A 87 28.01 -7.37 2.04
N PRO A 88 28.19 -7.30 0.70
CA PRO A 88 29.29 -6.57 0.07
C PRO A 88 29.35 -5.09 0.50
N LEU A 89 30.50 -4.43 0.34
CA LEU A 89 30.62 -2.98 0.56
C LEU A 89 29.55 -2.22 -0.25
N ALA A 90 28.91 -1.23 0.34
CA ALA A 90 28.05 -0.28 -0.36
C ALA A 90 28.90 0.66 -1.25
N ASP A 91 28.25 1.43 -2.14
CA ASP A 91 28.96 2.35 -3.04
C ASP A 91 29.76 3.42 -2.29
N ASP A 92 29.20 3.96 -1.22
CA ASP A 92 29.84 4.94 -0.34
C ASP A 92 30.99 4.33 0.47
N GLU A 93 30.84 3.09 0.95
CA GLU A 93 31.92 2.34 1.59
C GLU A 93 33.09 2.09 0.62
N ARG A 94 32.79 1.72 -0.64
CA ARG A 94 33.81 1.55 -1.70
C ARG A 94 34.52 2.86 -2.01
N GLN A 95 33.79 3.96 -2.12
CA GLN A 95 34.38 5.28 -2.36
C GLN A 95 35.29 5.70 -1.20
N LEU A 96 34.89 5.44 0.05
CA LEU A 96 35.73 5.69 1.20
C LEU A 96 36.98 4.79 1.20
N ALA A 97 36.84 3.49 0.93
CA ALA A 97 37.98 2.56 0.84
C ALA A 97 39.03 3.06 -0.17
N ARG A 98 38.59 3.48 -1.36
CA ARG A 98 39.47 4.06 -2.39
C ARG A 98 40.17 5.34 -1.94
N ARG A 99 39.45 6.25 -1.26
CA ARG A 99 40.04 7.49 -0.71
C ARG A 99 41.11 7.21 0.34
N LEU A 100 40.94 6.13 1.10
CA LEU A 100 41.87 5.71 2.16
C LEU A 100 42.99 4.77 1.66
N GLY A 101 43.00 4.41 0.37
CA GLY A 101 43.97 3.46 -0.19
C GLY A 101 43.79 2.02 0.33
N LEU A 102 42.60 1.68 0.82
CA LEU A 102 42.26 0.35 1.34
C LEU A 102 41.73 -0.55 0.21
N ALA A 103 41.91 -1.87 0.37
CA ALA A 103 41.34 -2.83 -0.57
C ALA A 103 39.79 -2.77 -0.55
N ASP A 104 39.16 -2.92 -1.72
CA ASP A 104 37.71 -2.84 -1.96
C ASP A 104 36.84 -3.88 -1.18
N LYS A 105 37.41 -4.61 -0.21
CA LYS A 105 36.74 -5.67 0.57
C LYS A 105 36.93 -5.58 2.08
N ASN A 106 37.69 -4.62 2.62
CA ASN A 106 38.06 -4.65 4.04
C ASN A 106 37.19 -3.72 4.92
N ARG A 107 35.97 -4.15 5.26
CA ARG A 107 35.07 -3.39 6.13
C ARG A 107 35.64 -3.16 7.54
N ARG A 108 36.45 -4.08 8.04
CA ARG A 108 37.09 -3.96 9.36
C ARG A 108 38.07 -2.79 9.41
N GLU A 109 38.81 -2.55 8.33
CA GLU A 109 39.72 -1.39 8.23
C GLU A 109 38.94 -0.07 8.14
N LEU A 110 37.81 -0.04 7.43
CA LEU A 110 36.92 1.12 7.41
C LEU A 110 36.39 1.42 8.82
N PHE A 111 35.98 0.39 9.56
CA PHE A 111 35.57 0.53 10.96
C PHE A 111 36.70 1.09 11.83
N ALA A 112 37.91 0.53 11.72
CA ALA A 112 39.08 0.97 12.50
C ALA A 112 39.50 2.41 12.17
N HIS A 113 39.43 2.82 10.91
CA HIS A 113 39.71 4.20 10.49
C HIS A 113 38.86 5.22 11.26
N HIS A 114 37.58 4.94 11.46
CA HIS A 114 36.67 5.83 12.17
C HIS A 114 36.91 5.94 13.68
N LEU A 115 37.77 5.07 14.23
CA LEU A 115 38.24 5.15 15.62
C LEU A 115 39.54 5.95 15.76
N THR A 116 40.14 6.40 14.65
CA THR A 116 41.29 7.32 14.66
C THR A 116 40.84 8.77 14.87
N ASP A 117 41.74 9.67 15.26
CA ASP A 117 41.44 11.10 15.39
C ASP A 117 40.89 11.72 14.09
N ALA A 118 41.40 11.29 12.94
CA ALA A 118 40.93 11.77 11.64
C ALA A 118 39.49 11.31 11.36
N GLY A 119 39.20 10.03 11.63
CA GLY A 119 37.87 9.46 11.47
C GLY A 119 36.85 10.04 12.43
N LEU A 120 37.24 10.26 13.70
CA LEU A 120 36.38 10.91 14.70
C LEU A 120 36.02 12.34 14.30
N ARG A 121 36.98 13.11 13.75
CA ARG A 121 36.69 14.46 13.19
C ARG A 121 35.67 14.42 12.06
N GLU A 122 35.73 13.42 11.18
CA GLU A 122 34.73 13.23 10.13
C GLU A 122 33.35 12.93 10.73
N LEU A 123 33.27 12.05 11.73
CA LEU A 123 32.01 11.73 12.41
C LEU A 123 31.42 12.93 13.15
N HIS A 124 32.25 13.76 13.81
CA HIS A 124 31.81 15.00 14.44
C HIS A 124 31.25 15.99 13.41
N SER A 125 31.93 16.17 12.27
CA SER A 125 31.43 17.01 11.17
C SER A 125 30.06 16.54 10.65
N ARG A 126 29.85 15.22 10.54
CA ARG A 126 28.54 14.65 10.19
C ARG A 126 27.48 14.93 11.26
N LEU A 127 27.80 14.76 12.55
CA LEU A 127 26.89 15.08 13.67
C LEU A 127 26.45 16.55 13.65
N ASP A 128 27.40 17.46 13.42
CA ASP A 128 27.16 18.89 13.47
C ASP A 128 26.35 19.36 12.26
N SER A 129 26.73 18.91 11.06
CA SER A 129 26.02 19.25 9.82
C SER A 129 24.67 18.54 9.68
N GLY A 130 24.47 17.40 10.34
CA GLY A 130 23.30 16.54 10.15
C GLY A 130 23.22 15.89 8.76
N ARG A 131 24.30 15.94 7.97
CA ARG A 131 24.33 15.46 6.57
C ARG A 131 24.64 13.97 6.49
N TYR A 132 23.71 13.16 6.96
CA TYR A 132 23.80 11.70 6.95
C TYR A 132 22.42 11.07 6.81
N ASP A 133 22.38 9.89 6.21
CA ASP A 133 21.17 9.06 6.11
C ASP A 133 21.38 7.73 6.84
N ILE A 134 20.39 7.36 7.65
CA ILE A 134 20.38 6.14 8.47
C ILE A 134 19.24 5.28 7.94
N VAL A 135 19.58 4.27 7.16
CA VAL A 135 18.59 3.35 6.58
C VAL A 135 18.30 2.20 7.55
N LEU A 136 19.34 1.76 8.25
CA LEU A 136 19.28 0.74 9.28
C LEU A 136 19.80 1.30 10.59
N PRO A 137 19.20 0.97 11.75
CA PRO A 137 19.59 1.57 13.01
C PRO A 137 21.05 1.28 13.38
N GLU A 138 21.63 0.16 12.92
CA GLU A 138 23.05 -0.20 13.08
C GLU A 138 23.99 0.86 12.51
N GLU A 139 23.60 1.51 11.40
CA GLU A 139 24.40 2.52 10.71
C GLU A 139 24.63 3.77 11.58
N ALA A 140 23.93 3.90 12.71
CA ALA A 140 24.10 4.99 13.66
C ALA A 140 25.21 4.76 14.71
N ALA A 141 25.67 3.51 14.88
CA ALA A 141 26.45 3.12 16.06
C ALA A 141 27.74 3.94 16.22
N LEU A 142 28.51 4.16 15.14
CA LEU A 142 29.74 4.96 15.24
C LEU A 142 29.48 6.46 15.42
N LEU A 143 28.38 7.01 14.92
CA LEU A 143 27.99 8.39 15.24
C LEU A 143 27.66 8.53 16.73
N VAL A 144 27.00 7.53 17.32
CA VAL A 144 26.74 7.51 18.77
C VAL A 144 28.05 7.43 19.55
N VAL A 145 29.00 6.58 19.15
CA VAL A 145 30.33 6.50 19.78
C VAL A 145 31.03 7.86 19.72
N ALA A 146 31.07 8.50 18.55
CA ALA A 146 31.69 9.81 18.39
C ALA A 146 31.02 10.88 19.26
N TRP A 147 29.69 10.83 19.39
CA TRP A 147 28.93 11.73 20.27
C TRP A 147 29.24 11.49 21.76
N LEU A 148 29.27 10.23 22.20
CA LEU A 148 29.57 9.85 23.59
C LEU A 148 30.98 10.32 23.99
N LEU A 149 31.98 10.11 23.13
CA LEU A 149 33.34 10.60 23.35
C LEU A 149 33.39 12.13 23.46
N ARG A 150 32.65 12.84 22.60
CA ARG A 150 32.52 14.31 22.66
C ARG A 150 31.84 14.79 23.95
N ALA A 151 30.88 14.04 24.46
CA ALA A 151 30.18 14.30 25.72
C ALA A 151 31.00 13.90 26.97
N GLY A 152 32.21 13.37 26.81
CA GLY A 152 33.07 12.90 27.90
C GLY A 152 32.70 11.51 28.44
N ASP A 153 31.75 10.83 27.81
CA ASP A 153 31.21 9.55 28.24
C ASP A 153 31.96 8.36 27.61
N ARG A 154 33.19 8.15 28.09
CA ARG A 154 34.08 7.10 27.58
C ARG A 154 33.57 5.69 27.85
N ASN A 155 32.96 5.46 29.01
CA ASN A 155 32.43 4.13 29.38
C ASN A 155 31.27 3.75 28.45
N GLY A 156 30.35 4.68 28.17
CA GLY A 156 29.28 4.41 27.21
C GLY A 156 29.81 4.12 25.80
N ALA A 157 30.84 4.84 25.37
CA ALA A 157 31.47 4.58 24.08
C ALA A 157 32.11 3.18 24.02
N LEU A 158 32.82 2.77 25.08
CA LEU A 158 33.40 1.44 25.20
C LEU A 158 32.33 0.34 25.19
N ASP A 159 31.25 0.48 25.96
CA ASP A 159 30.15 -0.48 26.01
C ASP A 159 29.56 -0.73 24.61
N VAL A 160 29.41 0.34 23.80
CA VAL A 160 28.92 0.23 22.42
C VAL A 160 29.94 -0.49 21.54
N LEU A 161 31.23 -0.12 21.64
CA LEU A 161 32.31 -0.72 20.85
C LEU A 161 32.50 -2.21 21.17
N GLU A 162 32.39 -2.62 22.43
CA GLU A 162 32.43 -4.02 22.84
C GLU A 162 31.27 -4.82 22.24
N ALA A 163 30.07 -4.24 22.17
CA ALA A 163 28.91 -4.89 21.59
C ALA A 163 29.02 -5.06 20.06
N ILE A 164 29.52 -4.04 19.35
CA ILE A 164 29.53 -4.04 17.87
C ILE A 164 30.84 -4.54 17.26
N GLY A 165 31.96 -4.45 17.99
CA GLY A 165 33.31 -4.81 17.53
C GLY A 165 33.43 -6.23 16.95
N PRO A 166 32.83 -7.27 17.55
CA PRO A 166 32.83 -8.63 17.00
C PRO A 166 32.22 -8.76 15.60
N PHE A 167 31.48 -7.75 15.14
CA PHE A 167 30.77 -7.72 13.86
C PHE A 167 31.33 -6.68 12.87
N ALA A 168 32.42 -5.99 13.22
CA ALA A 168 33.00 -4.91 12.44
C ALA A 168 33.48 -5.31 11.03
N ASP A 169 33.75 -6.59 10.81
CA ASP A 169 34.12 -7.16 9.51
C ASP A 169 32.93 -7.38 8.58
N ARG A 170 31.72 -7.54 9.15
CA ARG A 170 30.54 -8.02 8.41
C ARG A 170 29.37 -7.05 8.37
N LEU A 171 29.20 -6.18 9.37
CA LEU A 171 28.07 -5.24 9.46
C LEU A 171 28.49 -3.79 9.23
N ARG A 172 27.64 -3.03 8.55
CA ARG A 172 27.75 -1.58 8.42
C ARG A 172 27.35 -0.89 9.73
N PHE A 173 28.25 -0.09 10.27
CA PHE A 173 28.01 0.75 11.46
C PHE A 173 28.14 2.26 11.18
N LEU A 174 28.17 2.61 9.90
CA LEU A 174 28.36 3.96 9.39
C LEU A 174 27.15 4.38 8.55
N PRO A 175 26.69 5.62 8.68
CA PRO A 175 25.60 6.11 7.88
C PRO A 175 26.10 6.52 6.50
N ARG A 176 25.18 6.53 5.55
CA ARG A 176 25.47 7.03 4.20
C ARG A 176 25.57 8.56 4.24
N PRO A 177 26.34 9.18 3.33
CA PRO A 177 26.23 10.62 3.10
C PRO A 177 24.78 10.98 2.77
N GLY A 178 24.25 11.99 3.44
CA GLY A 178 22.84 12.40 3.31
C GLY A 178 22.68 13.91 3.25
N LYS A 179 21.43 14.36 3.11
CA LYS A 179 21.09 15.78 3.14
C LYS A 179 20.86 16.26 4.57
N ALA A 180 20.86 17.58 4.75
CA ALA A 180 20.45 18.17 6.01
C ALA A 180 18.97 17.85 6.29
N PRO A 181 18.56 17.78 7.57
CA PRO A 181 17.16 17.51 7.93
C PRO A 181 16.21 18.55 7.33
N THR A 182 15.09 18.09 6.78
CA THR A 182 13.94 18.93 6.42
C THR A 182 13.05 19.21 7.63
N ASP A 183 12.05 20.08 7.47
CA ASP A 183 11.03 20.30 8.49
C ASP A 183 10.32 18.98 8.82
N SER A 184 10.42 18.54 10.07
CA SER A 184 9.86 17.27 10.52
C SER A 184 8.33 17.22 10.48
N SER A 185 7.65 18.37 10.42
CA SER A 185 6.20 18.47 10.34
C SER A 185 5.64 18.14 8.95
N LEU A 186 6.48 18.20 7.92
CA LEU A 186 6.10 17.95 6.54
C LEU A 186 6.55 16.54 6.11
N VAL A 187 5.67 15.83 5.42
CA VAL A 187 5.99 14.52 4.85
C VAL A 187 5.59 14.48 3.38
N CYS A 188 6.17 13.56 2.62
CA CYS A 188 5.70 13.19 1.30
C CYS A 188 5.50 11.66 1.25
N ARG A 189 4.59 11.20 0.39
CA ARG A 189 4.28 9.77 0.29
C ARG A 189 5.31 9.02 -0.55
N GLU A 190 5.71 9.61 -1.68
CA GLU A 190 6.73 9.07 -2.58
C GLU A 190 7.70 10.21 -2.94
N THR A 191 8.99 9.91 -3.08
CA THR A 191 9.95 10.91 -3.55
C THR A 191 9.74 11.21 -5.04
N VAL A 192 10.22 12.36 -5.51
CA VAL A 192 10.15 12.69 -6.94
C VAL A 192 10.77 11.60 -7.82
N GLY A 193 11.90 11.03 -7.42
CA GLY A 193 12.57 9.96 -8.16
C GLY A 193 11.70 8.71 -8.29
N GLN A 194 10.99 8.31 -7.22
CA GLN A 194 10.08 7.17 -7.24
C GLN A 194 8.91 7.40 -8.20
N VAL A 195 8.28 8.58 -8.12
CA VAL A 195 7.17 8.96 -9.00
C VAL A 195 7.61 9.06 -10.46
N ARG A 196 8.78 9.66 -10.71
CA ARG A 196 9.34 9.78 -12.06
C ARG A 196 9.63 8.41 -12.68
N GLU A 197 10.23 7.48 -11.94
CA GLU A 197 10.46 6.11 -12.43
C GLU A 197 9.15 5.37 -12.68
N ARG A 198 8.14 5.57 -11.81
CA ARG A 198 6.79 5.00 -12.01
C ARG A 198 6.10 5.55 -13.26
N LEU A 199 6.24 6.84 -13.54
CA LEU A 199 5.71 7.47 -14.76
C LEU A 199 6.43 6.95 -16.01
N LYS A 200 7.77 6.87 -15.99
CA LYS A 200 8.58 6.29 -17.08
C LYS A 200 8.20 4.84 -17.37
N ALA A 201 7.94 4.05 -16.32
CA ALA A 201 7.58 2.65 -16.44
C ALA A 201 6.18 2.41 -17.05
N ARG A 202 5.33 3.43 -17.20
CA ARG A 202 4.02 3.29 -17.86
C ARG A 202 4.23 2.91 -19.31
N ARG A 203 3.55 1.85 -19.77
CA ARG A 203 3.60 1.40 -21.17
C ARG A 203 2.47 2.04 -22.00
N PRO A 204 2.66 2.19 -23.33
CA PRO A 204 1.57 2.53 -24.24
C PRO A 204 0.42 1.53 -24.10
N ASN A 205 -0.83 2.02 -24.16
CA ASN A 205 -1.98 1.14 -24.25
C ASN A 205 -2.07 0.59 -25.68
N THR A 206 -1.93 -0.73 -25.82
CA THR A 206 -1.92 -1.40 -27.13
C THR A 206 -3.23 -1.23 -27.90
N ASP A 207 -4.37 -1.15 -27.22
CA ASP A 207 -5.66 -0.95 -27.88
C ASP A 207 -5.83 0.48 -28.39
N VAL A 208 -5.34 1.47 -27.63
CA VAL A 208 -5.28 2.87 -28.10
C VAL A 208 -4.32 3.00 -29.26
N ALA A 209 -3.14 2.35 -29.21
CA ALA A 209 -2.19 2.37 -30.31
C ALA A 209 -2.75 1.72 -31.59
N LYS A 210 -3.47 0.59 -31.46
CA LYS A 210 -4.21 -0.04 -32.56
C LYS A 210 -5.29 0.86 -33.14
N MET A 211 -6.04 1.56 -32.28
CA MET A 211 -7.06 2.51 -32.70
C MET A 211 -6.42 3.67 -33.47
N ASN A 212 -5.37 4.29 -32.95
CA ASN A 212 -4.69 5.41 -33.60
C ASN A 212 -4.15 4.99 -34.97
N GLU A 213 -3.48 3.83 -35.09
CA GLU A 213 -3.03 3.30 -36.39
C GLU A 213 -4.20 3.02 -37.35
N ALA A 214 -5.33 2.52 -36.83
CA ALA A 214 -6.53 2.33 -37.65
C ALA A 214 -7.06 3.66 -38.20
N LEU A 215 -7.11 4.70 -37.38
CA LEU A 215 -7.65 6.01 -37.74
C LEU A 215 -6.71 6.80 -38.66
N SER A 216 -5.40 6.78 -38.42
CA SER A 216 -4.43 7.60 -39.15
C SER A 216 -3.86 6.94 -40.41
N VAL A 217 -3.90 5.61 -40.50
CA VAL A 217 -3.30 4.86 -41.64
C VAL A 217 -4.36 4.08 -42.40
N TRP A 218 -5.02 3.14 -41.71
CA TRP A 218 -5.84 2.14 -42.41
C TRP A 218 -7.17 2.69 -42.90
N ASN A 219 -7.75 3.63 -42.18
CA ASN A 219 -8.98 4.30 -42.55
C ASN A 219 -8.81 5.18 -43.80
N PRO A 220 -7.81 6.08 -43.88
CA PRO A 220 -7.48 6.80 -45.12
C PRO A 220 -7.17 5.86 -46.29
N PHE A 221 -6.35 4.83 -46.08
CA PHE A 221 -6.04 3.87 -47.14
C PHE A 221 -7.28 3.10 -47.63
N ALA A 222 -8.22 2.77 -46.73
CA ALA A 222 -9.48 2.15 -47.12
C ALA A 222 -10.34 3.06 -48.01
N ASP A 223 -10.22 4.38 -47.84
CA ASP A 223 -10.96 5.33 -48.67
C ASP A 223 -10.30 5.55 -50.02
N GLU A 224 -8.97 5.49 -50.10
CA GLU A 224 -8.26 5.47 -51.38
C GLU A 224 -8.67 4.25 -52.21
N LEU A 225 -8.75 3.08 -51.58
CA LEU A 225 -9.30 1.87 -52.20
C LEU A 225 -10.76 2.07 -52.64
N LEU A 226 -11.59 2.64 -51.77
CA LEU A 226 -12.99 2.90 -52.10
C LEU A 226 -13.13 3.87 -53.28
N ALA A 227 -12.40 4.98 -53.28
CA ALA A 227 -12.39 5.97 -54.36
C ALA A 227 -11.93 5.33 -55.69
N HIS A 228 -10.90 4.49 -55.63
CA HIS A 228 -10.41 3.75 -56.79
C HIS A 228 -11.47 2.80 -57.36
N TRP A 229 -12.21 2.09 -56.51
CA TRP A 229 -13.32 1.23 -56.96
C TRP A 229 -14.51 2.00 -57.51
N LEU A 230 -14.86 3.15 -56.91
CA LEU A 230 -15.98 3.98 -57.34
C LEU A 230 -15.80 4.53 -58.76
N ARG A 231 -14.56 4.69 -59.24
CA ARG A 231 -14.27 5.04 -60.65
C ARG A 231 -14.83 4.03 -61.66
N THR A 232 -15.06 2.79 -61.24
CA THR A 232 -15.55 1.70 -62.11
C THR A 232 -17.07 1.54 -62.09
N VAL A 233 -17.77 2.36 -61.30
CA VAL A 233 -19.20 2.24 -61.09
C VAL A 233 -19.96 3.01 -62.17
N ARG A 234 -20.89 2.31 -62.83
CA ARG A 234 -21.95 2.88 -63.68
C ARG A 234 -23.27 2.22 -63.30
N ASP A 235 -24.35 3.01 -63.23
CA ASP A 235 -25.69 2.56 -62.83
C ASP A 235 -25.71 1.72 -61.55
N GLY A 236 -24.86 2.08 -60.58
CA GLY A 236 -24.75 1.39 -59.29
C GLY A 236 -23.98 0.06 -59.31
N ARG A 237 -23.45 -0.39 -60.46
CA ARG A 237 -22.70 -1.65 -60.57
C ARG A 237 -21.19 -1.42 -60.66
N VAL A 238 -20.44 -2.06 -59.77
CA VAL A 238 -18.96 -2.05 -59.75
C VAL A 238 -18.41 -2.86 -60.93
N LEU A 239 -17.30 -2.38 -61.53
CA LEU A 239 -16.71 -2.91 -62.78
C LEU A 239 -17.63 -2.85 -64.01
N ALA A 240 -18.61 -1.95 -64.02
CA ALA A 240 -19.43 -1.72 -65.21
C ALA A 240 -18.64 -1.00 -66.32
N GLU A 241 -17.67 -0.17 -65.93
CA GLU A 241 -16.74 0.50 -66.84
C GLU A 241 -15.35 0.49 -66.21
N ILE A 242 -14.30 0.23 -66.99
CA ILE A 242 -12.91 0.29 -66.51
C ILE A 242 -12.22 1.44 -67.26
N PRO A 243 -11.98 2.58 -66.59
CA PRO A 243 -11.29 3.71 -67.20
C PRO A 243 -9.84 3.36 -67.60
N GLU A 244 -9.32 4.08 -68.58
CA GLU A 244 -7.90 4.03 -68.93
C GLU A 244 -7.02 4.38 -67.71
N GLY A 245 -5.87 3.70 -67.56
CA GLY A 245 -4.95 3.89 -66.43
C GLY A 245 -5.39 3.25 -65.11
N TRP A 246 -6.61 2.69 -65.02
CA TRP A 246 -7.13 2.14 -63.75
C TRP A 246 -6.30 0.95 -63.25
N ARG A 247 -5.78 0.12 -64.14
CA ARG A 247 -4.99 -1.07 -63.74
C ARG A 247 -3.62 -0.67 -63.19
N GLU A 248 -2.99 0.32 -63.80
CA GLU A 248 -1.71 0.91 -63.41
C GLU A 248 -1.82 1.59 -62.03
N ASP A 249 -2.83 2.43 -61.85
CA ASP A 249 -3.15 3.09 -60.57
C ASP A 249 -3.42 2.05 -59.46
N GLY A 250 -4.13 0.97 -59.80
CA GLY A 250 -4.44 -0.12 -58.88
C GLY A 250 -3.20 -0.89 -58.43
N ALA A 251 -2.25 -1.13 -59.34
CA ALA A 251 -0.97 -1.75 -59.03
C ALA A 251 -0.12 -0.88 -58.08
N GLU A 252 -0.12 0.44 -58.29
CA GLU A 252 0.55 1.38 -57.39
C GLU A 252 -0.08 1.38 -55.99
N LEU A 253 -1.41 1.33 -55.90
CA LEU A 253 -2.14 1.30 -54.63
C LEU A 253 -1.83 0.02 -53.83
N LEU A 254 -1.67 -1.12 -54.49
CA LEU A 254 -1.22 -2.38 -53.84
C LEU A 254 0.26 -2.34 -53.43
N ALA A 255 1.12 -1.67 -54.19
CA ALA A 255 2.50 -1.44 -53.77
C ALA A 255 2.56 -0.55 -52.52
N ARG A 256 1.71 0.49 -52.45
CA ARG A 256 1.55 1.33 -51.25
C ARG A 256 1.01 0.54 -50.06
N TYR A 257 0.01 -0.32 -50.25
CA TYR A 257 -0.45 -1.26 -49.21
C TYR A 257 0.71 -2.06 -48.63
N THR A 258 1.56 -2.63 -49.49
CA THR A 258 2.70 -3.45 -49.06
C THR A 258 3.68 -2.65 -48.20
N LYS A 259 3.94 -1.39 -48.56
CA LYS A 259 4.77 -0.47 -47.74
C LYS A 259 4.11 -0.18 -46.40
N LEU A 260 2.81 0.14 -46.38
CA LEU A 260 2.06 0.42 -45.16
C LEU A 260 2.00 -0.79 -44.24
N ALA A 261 1.70 -1.98 -44.77
CA ALA A 261 1.60 -3.21 -43.99
C ALA A 261 2.92 -3.67 -43.36
N ARG A 262 4.06 -3.32 -43.98
CA ARG A 262 5.39 -3.54 -43.38
C ARG A 262 5.69 -2.57 -42.24
N LYS A 263 5.26 -1.32 -42.36
CA LYS A 263 5.53 -0.24 -41.38
C LYS A 263 4.55 -0.23 -40.21
N HIS A 264 3.29 -0.59 -40.46
CA HIS A 264 2.16 -0.45 -39.53
C HIS A 264 1.58 -1.83 -39.21
N GLY A 265 2.05 -2.43 -38.11
CA GLY A 265 1.74 -3.81 -37.76
C GLY A 265 0.69 -3.99 -36.66
N LEU A 266 0.28 -2.92 -35.99
CA LEU A 266 -0.51 -3.00 -34.75
C LEU A 266 -1.96 -3.38 -35.04
N CYS A 267 -2.59 -2.74 -36.01
CA CYS A 267 -3.97 -2.97 -36.40
C CYS A 267 -4.08 -4.10 -37.44
N GLY A 268 -4.69 -5.22 -37.07
CA GLY A 268 -4.85 -6.38 -37.97
C GLY A 268 -6.06 -6.34 -38.91
N LYS A 269 -6.91 -5.31 -38.86
CA LYS A 269 -8.21 -5.30 -39.58
C LYS A 269 -8.05 -5.49 -41.10
N HIS A 270 -7.02 -4.90 -41.70
CA HIS A 270 -6.73 -4.99 -43.14
C HIS A 270 -6.39 -6.41 -43.64
N ARG A 271 -6.07 -7.36 -42.74
CA ARG A 271 -5.79 -8.77 -43.07
C ARG A 271 -6.99 -9.69 -42.89
N ARG A 272 -8.04 -9.26 -42.20
CA ARG A 272 -9.18 -10.13 -41.85
C ARG A 272 -10.11 -10.25 -43.06
N PRO A 273 -10.35 -11.46 -43.61
CA PRO A 273 -11.07 -11.63 -44.89
C PRO A 273 -12.49 -11.06 -44.96
N ARG A 274 -13.14 -10.82 -43.82
CA ARG A 274 -14.51 -10.28 -43.74
C ARG A 274 -14.57 -8.76 -43.51
N GLU A 275 -13.43 -8.10 -43.33
CA GLU A 275 -13.38 -6.64 -43.17
C GLU A 275 -13.38 -5.97 -44.55
N ASN A 276 -14.11 -4.86 -44.70
CA ASN A 276 -14.30 -4.21 -46.01
C ASN A 276 -12.98 -3.85 -46.70
N ILE A 277 -12.01 -3.30 -45.97
CA ILE A 277 -10.69 -2.95 -46.52
C ILE A 277 -9.94 -4.18 -47.08
N ALA A 278 -10.10 -5.36 -46.45
CA ALA A 278 -9.48 -6.59 -46.93
C ALA A 278 -10.18 -7.07 -48.20
N ILE A 279 -11.51 -7.01 -48.24
CA ILE A 279 -12.33 -7.38 -49.40
C ILE A 279 -12.00 -6.50 -50.62
N LEU A 280 -11.91 -5.17 -50.43
CA LEU A 280 -11.58 -4.23 -51.50
C LEU A 280 -10.15 -4.48 -52.04
N ARG A 281 -9.19 -4.74 -51.15
CA ARG A 281 -7.80 -5.03 -51.52
C ARG A 281 -7.67 -6.37 -52.26
N THR A 282 -8.19 -7.47 -51.72
CA THR A 282 -8.05 -8.79 -52.35
C THR A 282 -8.81 -8.88 -53.66
N SER A 283 -9.93 -8.17 -53.78
CA SER A 283 -10.63 -8.07 -55.06
C SER A 283 -9.81 -7.34 -56.11
N LEU A 284 -9.00 -6.35 -55.70
CA LEU A 284 -8.14 -5.59 -56.62
C LEU A 284 -6.97 -6.46 -57.08
N GLU A 285 -6.35 -7.19 -56.15
CA GLU A 285 -5.33 -8.21 -56.44
C GLU A 285 -5.84 -9.24 -57.45
N ASN A 286 -7.05 -9.78 -57.23
CA ASN A 286 -7.65 -10.75 -58.13
C ASN A 286 -7.89 -10.17 -59.54
N VAL A 287 -8.49 -8.98 -59.64
CA VAL A 287 -8.82 -8.37 -60.94
C VAL A 287 -7.55 -8.04 -61.75
N LEU A 288 -6.48 -7.59 -61.08
CA LEU A 288 -5.19 -7.35 -61.73
C LEU A 288 -4.52 -8.65 -62.17
N ALA A 289 -4.75 -9.76 -61.47
CA ALA A 289 -4.30 -11.09 -61.85
C ALA A 289 -5.21 -11.81 -62.87
N GLY A 290 -6.26 -11.16 -63.36
CA GLY A 290 -7.24 -11.76 -64.29
C GLY A 290 -8.23 -12.73 -63.65
N LEU A 291 -8.34 -12.72 -62.32
CA LEU A 291 -9.26 -13.53 -61.53
C LEU A 291 -10.52 -12.73 -61.14
N PRO A 292 -11.66 -13.40 -60.89
CA PRO A 292 -12.87 -12.71 -60.46
C PRO A 292 -12.71 -12.06 -59.07
N PRO A 293 -13.33 -10.88 -58.85
CA PRO A 293 -13.33 -10.23 -57.53
C PRO A 293 -14.20 -10.99 -56.52
N SER A 294 -14.12 -10.60 -55.24
CA SER A 294 -14.98 -11.17 -54.21
C SER A 294 -16.46 -10.89 -54.47
N ARG A 295 -17.32 -11.89 -54.23
CA ARG A 295 -18.79 -11.73 -54.28
C ARG A 295 -19.32 -10.69 -53.27
N LEU A 296 -18.51 -10.29 -52.29
CA LEU A 296 -18.87 -9.29 -51.28
C LEU A 296 -18.50 -7.86 -51.70
N LEU A 297 -17.77 -7.66 -52.81
CA LEU A 297 -17.20 -6.37 -53.18
C LEU A 297 -18.27 -5.25 -53.29
N GLN A 298 -19.32 -5.48 -54.07
CA GLN A 298 -20.43 -4.53 -54.25
C GLN A 298 -21.03 -4.12 -52.90
N ARG A 299 -21.43 -5.12 -52.09
CA ARG A 299 -22.03 -4.89 -50.77
C ARG A 299 -21.09 -4.13 -49.83
N SER A 300 -19.79 -4.41 -49.87
CA SER A 300 -18.80 -3.70 -49.05
C SER A 300 -18.64 -2.24 -49.46
N ILE A 301 -18.68 -1.94 -50.76
CA ILE A 301 -18.64 -0.57 -51.29
C ILE A 301 -19.89 0.20 -50.87
N ASP A 302 -21.08 -0.36 -51.12
CA ASP A 302 -22.36 0.27 -50.76
C ASP A 302 -22.44 0.55 -49.24
N ALA A 303 -22.03 -0.42 -48.42
CA ALA A 303 -22.01 -0.26 -46.97
C ALA A 303 -20.99 0.79 -46.49
N MET A 304 -19.85 0.95 -47.17
CA MET A 304 -18.88 1.99 -46.82
C MET A 304 -19.39 3.38 -47.19
N VAL A 305 -19.97 3.56 -48.38
CA VAL A 305 -20.55 4.83 -48.83
C VAL A 305 -21.72 5.22 -47.93
N ALA A 306 -22.65 4.31 -47.65
CA ALA A 306 -23.79 4.57 -46.78
C ALA A 306 -23.37 4.96 -45.35
N LYS A 307 -22.28 4.38 -44.84
CA LYS A 307 -21.82 4.61 -43.46
C LYS A 307 -20.93 5.85 -43.31
N ARG A 308 -20.12 6.19 -44.31
CA ARG A 308 -19.03 7.18 -44.19
C ARG A 308 -19.17 8.35 -45.17
N GLY A 309 -20.10 8.28 -46.11
CA GLY A 309 -20.17 9.17 -47.27
C GLY A 309 -19.19 8.77 -48.37
N THR A 310 -19.40 9.33 -49.56
CA THR A 310 -18.49 9.18 -50.71
C THR A 310 -17.16 9.86 -50.39
N PRO A 311 -16.00 9.22 -50.65
CA PRO A 311 -14.70 9.87 -50.49
C PRO A 311 -14.64 11.23 -51.19
N GLY A 312 -14.18 12.26 -50.47
CA GLY A 312 -14.11 13.64 -50.97
C GLY A 312 -15.39 14.47 -50.83
N SER A 313 -16.50 13.88 -50.37
CA SER A 313 -17.68 14.66 -49.95
C SER A 313 -17.42 15.43 -48.65
N ALA A 314 -18.10 16.56 -48.44
CA ALA A 314 -17.91 17.40 -47.24
C ALA A 314 -18.06 16.62 -45.92
N GLY A 315 -19.07 15.73 -45.82
CA GLY A 315 -19.28 14.91 -44.63
C GLY A 315 -18.19 13.84 -44.42
N HIS A 316 -17.63 13.29 -45.50
CA HIS A 316 -16.52 12.33 -45.43
C HIS A 316 -15.22 13.02 -45.01
N THR A 317 -14.92 14.20 -45.58
CA THR A 317 -13.75 15.02 -45.22
C THR A 317 -13.80 15.42 -43.74
N ALA A 318 -14.94 15.93 -43.27
CA ALA A 318 -15.13 16.30 -41.87
C ALA A 318 -14.91 15.10 -40.91
N LEU A 319 -15.43 13.92 -41.27
CA LEU A 319 -15.20 12.68 -40.50
C LEU A 319 -13.71 12.31 -40.42
N ARG A 320 -12.94 12.54 -41.48
CA ARG A 320 -11.50 12.24 -41.51
C ARG A 320 -10.68 13.26 -40.75
N GLU A 321 -11.03 14.53 -40.84
CA GLU A 321 -10.43 15.58 -40.01
C GLU A 321 -10.65 15.28 -38.52
N GLU A 322 -11.86 14.91 -38.11
CA GLU A 322 -12.16 14.55 -36.72
C GLU A 322 -11.35 13.33 -36.25
N GLN A 323 -11.28 12.28 -37.07
CA GLN A 323 -10.54 11.06 -36.72
C GLN A 323 -9.02 11.27 -36.70
N ALA A 324 -8.49 12.09 -37.61
CA ALA A 324 -7.09 12.49 -37.61
C ALA A 324 -6.77 13.31 -36.37
N ALA A 325 -7.63 14.28 -36.01
CA ALA A 325 -7.50 15.06 -34.80
C ALA A 325 -7.55 14.18 -33.54
N LEU A 326 -8.42 13.17 -33.48
CA LEU A 326 -8.49 12.21 -32.37
C LEU A 326 -7.21 11.36 -32.25
N ALA A 327 -6.70 10.84 -33.38
CA ALA A 327 -5.50 10.01 -33.41
C ALA A 327 -4.22 10.79 -33.10
N ALA A 328 -4.20 12.09 -33.40
CA ALA A 328 -3.09 13.00 -33.11
C ALA A 328 -3.00 13.42 -31.63
N ARG A 329 -4.06 13.23 -30.83
CA ARG A 329 -4.03 13.59 -29.41
C ARG A 329 -2.91 12.86 -28.67
N PRO A 330 -2.15 13.56 -27.80
CA PRO A 330 -1.16 12.91 -26.95
C PRO A 330 -1.78 11.79 -26.12
N THR A 331 -1.19 10.60 -26.19
CA THR A 331 -1.65 9.48 -25.36
C THR A 331 -1.34 9.73 -23.88
N HIS A 332 -2.06 9.07 -22.97
CA HIS A 332 -1.73 9.14 -21.54
C HIS A 332 -0.28 8.71 -21.23
N HIS A 333 0.26 7.79 -22.04
CA HIS A 333 1.66 7.41 -21.94
C HIS A 333 2.58 8.58 -22.31
N ALA A 334 2.34 9.25 -23.44
CA ALA A 334 3.12 10.42 -23.85
C ALA A 334 3.03 11.55 -22.81
N LEU A 335 1.83 11.86 -22.32
CA LEU A 335 1.63 12.86 -21.26
C LEU A 335 2.38 12.49 -19.97
N ALA A 336 2.39 11.20 -19.59
CA ALA A 336 3.17 10.73 -18.45
C ALA A 336 4.69 10.90 -18.66
N GLN A 337 5.21 10.72 -19.88
CA GLN A 337 6.62 10.99 -20.18
C GLN A 337 6.95 12.48 -20.10
N THR A 338 6.07 13.35 -20.61
CA THR A 338 6.23 14.81 -20.49
C THR A 338 6.27 15.24 -19.02
N VAL A 339 5.36 14.73 -18.19
CA VAL A 339 5.36 14.99 -16.75
C VAL A 339 6.62 14.46 -16.07
N ALA A 340 7.09 13.25 -16.44
CA ALA A 340 8.34 12.69 -15.93
C ALA A 340 9.57 13.51 -16.32
N ALA A 341 9.54 14.18 -17.48
CA ALA A 341 10.57 15.11 -17.90
C ALA A 341 10.55 16.40 -17.06
N ARG A 342 9.37 16.97 -16.79
CA ARG A 342 9.22 18.15 -15.92
C ARG A 342 9.74 17.89 -14.49
N LEU A 343 9.62 16.67 -14.00
CA LEU A 343 10.14 16.24 -12.70
C LEU A 343 11.65 15.96 -12.68
N ALA A 344 12.36 16.05 -13.81
CA ALA A 344 13.78 15.70 -13.87
C ALA A 344 14.69 16.72 -13.17
N ASP A 345 14.29 17.99 -13.17
CA ASP A 345 15.13 19.12 -12.73
C ASP A 345 14.97 19.47 -11.25
N VAL A 346 14.14 18.74 -10.51
CA VAL A 346 13.95 18.93 -9.06
C VAL A 346 14.67 17.83 -8.26
N PRO A 347 14.95 18.05 -6.95
CA PRO A 347 15.55 17.03 -6.10
C PRO A 347 14.77 15.69 -6.12
N GLN A 348 15.45 14.58 -6.44
CA GLN A 348 14.81 13.27 -6.69
C GLN A 348 14.52 12.44 -5.42
N ASP A 349 15.08 12.86 -4.29
CA ASP A 349 15.08 12.17 -3.00
C ASP A 349 14.15 12.85 -1.97
N ALA A 350 13.39 13.87 -2.37
CA ALA A 350 12.45 14.59 -1.53
C ALA A 350 11.09 14.75 -2.22
N GLY A 351 10.12 15.32 -1.50
CA GLY A 351 8.88 15.84 -2.05
C GLY A 351 9.04 17.27 -2.59
N VAL A 352 7.92 17.88 -2.97
CA VAL A 352 7.85 19.26 -3.46
C VAL A 352 6.66 20.00 -2.80
N PRO A 353 6.79 21.30 -2.52
CA PRO A 353 5.74 22.05 -1.82
C PRO A 353 4.49 22.31 -2.68
N SER A 354 4.60 22.21 -4.01
CA SER A 354 3.47 22.28 -4.94
C SER A 354 3.70 21.38 -6.14
N VAL A 355 2.60 20.83 -6.67
CA VAL A 355 2.62 19.95 -7.84
C VAL A 355 2.15 20.62 -9.13
N ASP A 356 1.58 21.83 -9.05
CA ASP A 356 0.79 22.45 -10.12
C ASP A 356 1.60 22.64 -11.41
N ALA A 357 2.87 23.05 -11.28
CA ALA A 357 3.77 23.23 -12.41
C ALA A 357 4.01 21.92 -13.20
N PHE A 358 3.99 20.77 -12.53
CA PHE A 358 4.26 19.47 -13.17
C PHE A 358 3.03 18.92 -13.89
N VAL A 359 1.84 19.20 -13.37
CA VAL A 359 0.55 18.75 -13.90
C VAL A 359 -0.15 19.80 -14.76
N ALA A 360 0.53 20.90 -15.06
CA ALA A 360 0.06 21.91 -16.01
C ALA A 360 -0.25 21.28 -17.38
N PRO A 361 -1.16 21.86 -18.17
CA PRO A 361 -1.48 21.36 -19.51
C PRO A 361 -0.23 21.26 -20.39
N VAL A 362 -0.22 20.30 -21.31
CA VAL A 362 0.82 20.18 -22.34
C VAL A 362 0.35 20.95 -23.57
N VAL A 363 1.20 21.88 -24.04
CA VAL A 363 0.94 22.69 -25.23
C VAL A 363 1.80 22.16 -26.36
N ASP A 364 1.17 21.79 -27.48
CA ASP A 364 1.82 21.34 -28.72
C ASP A 364 1.21 22.13 -29.89
N GLY A 365 1.94 23.14 -30.38
CA GLY A 365 1.37 24.15 -31.27
C GLY A 365 0.19 24.87 -30.62
N ASP A 366 -0.96 24.89 -31.31
CA ASP A 366 -2.21 25.48 -30.81
C ASP A 366 -3.04 24.51 -29.93
N VAL A 367 -2.59 23.26 -29.76
CA VAL A 367 -3.34 22.23 -29.02
C VAL A 367 -2.91 22.22 -27.56
N ARG A 368 -3.85 22.56 -26.68
CA ARG A 368 -3.71 22.41 -25.23
C ARG A 368 -4.35 21.11 -24.75
N THR A 369 -3.54 20.22 -24.16
CA THR A 369 -4.00 18.93 -23.63
C THR A 369 -3.83 18.88 -22.11
N GLU A 370 -4.95 18.70 -21.39
CA GLU A 370 -4.94 18.54 -19.93
C GLU A 370 -4.29 17.21 -19.50
N VAL A 371 -3.56 17.23 -18.38
CA VAL A 371 -2.96 16.02 -17.82
C VAL A 371 -4.07 15.13 -17.23
N PRO A 372 -4.19 13.85 -17.65
CA PRO A 372 -5.24 12.97 -17.18
C PRO A 372 -5.17 12.72 -15.68
N GLU A 373 -6.33 12.62 -15.04
CA GLU A 373 -6.46 12.38 -13.59
C GLU A 373 -5.62 11.19 -13.07
N PRO A 374 -5.51 10.03 -13.76
CA PRO A 374 -4.66 8.94 -13.30
C PRO A 374 -3.15 9.26 -13.31
N VAL A 375 -2.71 10.25 -14.08
CA VAL A 375 -1.34 10.76 -14.08
C VAL A 375 -1.18 11.80 -12.99
N ARG A 376 -2.13 12.74 -12.87
CA ARG A 376 -2.17 13.76 -11.80
C ARG A 376 -2.07 13.13 -10.40
N ARG A 377 -2.90 12.13 -10.09
CA ARG A 377 -2.84 11.39 -8.81
C ARG A 377 -1.52 10.69 -8.53
N VAL A 378 -0.75 10.35 -9.57
CA VAL A 378 0.58 9.78 -9.39
C VAL A 378 1.58 10.87 -9.00
N VAL A 379 1.46 12.07 -9.58
CA VAL A 379 2.28 13.24 -9.23
C VAL A 379 1.96 13.75 -7.83
N GLU A 380 0.69 13.78 -7.43
CA GLU A 380 0.29 14.23 -6.09
C GLU A 380 0.99 13.49 -4.93
N ASN A 381 1.50 12.27 -5.17
CA ASN A 381 2.26 11.53 -4.15
C ASN A 381 3.58 12.22 -3.76
N VAL A 382 4.10 13.14 -4.59
CA VAL A 382 5.32 13.91 -4.28
C VAL A 382 5.03 15.16 -3.45
N LEU A 383 3.76 15.51 -3.21
CA LEU A 383 3.41 16.68 -2.43
C LEU A 383 3.98 16.56 -1.01
N GLU A 384 4.75 17.56 -0.61
CA GLU A 384 5.27 17.73 0.74
C GLU A 384 4.33 18.65 1.52
N ALA A 385 3.64 18.10 2.53
CA ALA A 385 2.64 18.81 3.32
C ALA A 385 2.47 18.16 4.71
N PRO A 386 1.77 18.81 5.65
CA PRO A 386 1.33 18.16 6.87
C PRO A 386 0.51 16.90 6.56
N VAL A 387 0.61 15.89 7.43
CA VAL A 387 -0.04 14.59 7.23
C VAL A 387 -1.56 14.72 7.08
N SER A 388 -2.20 15.62 7.84
CA SER A 388 -3.64 15.90 7.75
C SER A 388 -4.04 16.37 6.34
N THR A 389 -3.28 17.30 5.75
CA THR A 389 -3.50 17.78 4.38
C THR A 389 -3.39 16.67 3.35
N LEU A 390 -2.46 15.73 3.53
CA LEU A 390 -2.32 14.59 2.62
C LEU A 390 -3.46 13.58 2.73
N VAL A 391 -4.07 13.43 3.92
CA VAL A 391 -5.28 12.63 4.13
C VAL A 391 -6.48 13.31 3.45
N GLU A 392 -6.69 14.60 3.70
CA GLU A 392 -7.77 15.40 3.10
C GLU A 392 -7.73 15.38 1.56
N ARG A 393 -6.53 15.47 0.97
CA ARG A 393 -6.33 15.40 -0.48
C ARG A 393 -6.42 13.98 -1.06
N GLY A 394 -6.60 12.95 -0.23
CA GLY A 394 -6.65 11.55 -0.67
C GLY A 394 -5.31 10.99 -1.15
N VAL A 395 -4.19 11.66 -0.86
CA VAL A 395 -2.82 11.20 -1.17
C VAL A 395 -2.45 10.02 -0.28
N VAL A 396 -2.93 10.03 0.97
CA VAL A 396 -2.85 8.91 1.92
C VAL A 396 -4.17 8.12 1.86
N PRO A 397 -4.23 6.99 1.13
CA PRO A 397 -5.49 6.32 0.84
C PRO A 397 -5.96 5.34 1.92
N SER A 398 -5.13 5.06 2.93
CA SER A 398 -5.47 4.13 4.02
C SER A 398 -4.68 4.39 5.29
N ALA A 399 -5.18 3.87 6.42
CA ALA A 399 -4.49 3.92 7.71
C ALA A 399 -3.12 3.23 7.67
N GLU A 400 -2.92 2.20 6.84
CA GLU A 400 -1.61 1.56 6.68
C GLU A 400 -0.60 2.47 5.99
N VAL A 401 -1.04 3.30 5.05
CA VAL A 401 -0.16 4.30 4.43
C VAL A 401 0.11 5.44 5.42
N LEU A 402 -0.90 5.87 6.18
CA LEU A 402 -0.72 6.84 7.26
C LEU A 402 0.36 6.37 8.26
N ALA A 403 0.29 5.12 8.69
CA ALA A 403 1.24 4.52 9.62
C ALA A 403 2.68 4.44 9.09
N GLN A 404 2.90 4.55 7.77
CA GLN A 404 4.25 4.61 7.18
C GLN A 404 4.85 6.02 7.25
N LEU A 405 4.02 7.06 7.34
CA LEU A 405 4.45 8.47 7.34
C LEU A 405 4.59 9.04 8.76
N VAL A 406 3.76 8.58 9.69
CA VAL A 406 3.75 9.03 11.10
C VAL A 406 5.08 8.87 11.85
N PRO A 407 5.94 7.84 11.61
CA PRO A 407 7.20 7.70 12.34
C PRO A 407 8.11 8.95 12.30
N GLN A 408 7.99 9.80 11.28
CA GLN A 408 8.74 11.06 11.21
C GLN A 408 8.29 12.06 12.29
N LEU A 409 6.98 12.20 12.51
CA LEU A 409 6.40 13.08 13.55
C LEU A 409 6.68 12.54 14.96
N VAL A 410 6.59 11.22 15.14
CA VAL A 410 6.87 10.60 16.44
C VAL A 410 8.35 10.65 16.76
N ALA A 411 9.22 10.51 15.76
CA ALA A 411 10.66 10.65 15.92
C ALA A 411 11.05 12.04 16.44
N SER A 412 10.50 13.11 15.85
CA SER A 412 10.80 14.49 16.28
C SER A 412 10.33 14.73 17.71
N THR A 413 9.09 14.34 18.02
CA THR A 413 8.49 14.45 19.37
C THR A 413 9.29 13.68 20.42
N THR A 414 9.66 12.43 20.12
CA THR A 414 10.39 11.57 21.06
C THR A 414 11.81 12.08 21.29
N ALA A 415 12.47 12.58 20.23
CA ALA A 415 13.84 13.06 20.33
C ALA A 415 13.99 14.35 21.13
N LEU A 416 12.92 15.13 21.37
CA LEU A 416 12.97 16.35 22.19
C LEU A 416 13.51 16.12 23.60
N SER A 417 13.50 14.88 24.11
CA SER A 417 14.14 14.52 25.39
C SER A 417 15.65 14.76 25.42
N TYR A 418 16.31 14.82 24.26
CA TYR A 418 17.75 15.01 24.14
C TYR A 418 18.07 16.51 24.06
N PRO A 419 18.83 17.07 25.02
CA PRO A 419 19.16 18.50 25.04
C PRO A 419 20.09 18.89 23.91
N ASP A 420 21.10 18.05 23.64
CA ASP A 420 22.05 18.26 22.57
C ASP A 420 21.38 18.11 21.20
N SER A 421 21.54 19.11 20.35
CA SER A 421 20.84 19.16 19.06
C SER A 421 21.33 18.08 18.09
N ALA A 422 22.61 17.71 18.14
CA ALA A 422 23.17 16.68 17.28
C ALA A 422 22.67 15.29 17.68
N LEU A 423 22.63 14.98 18.99
CA LEU A 423 22.05 13.74 19.49
C LEU A 423 20.55 13.67 19.22
N ARG A 424 19.83 14.78 19.38
CA ARG A 424 18.40 14.85 19.03
C ARG A 424 18.16 14.47 17.57
N ARG A 425 18.92 15.06 16.63
CA ARG A 425 18.84 14.72 15.20
C ARG A 425 19.18 13.25 14.95
N LEU A 426 20.25 12.76 15.57
CA LEU A 426 20.69 11.37 15.44
C LEU A 426 19.63 10.39 15.92
N MET A 427 19.04 10.63 17.09
CA MET A 427 18.01 9.77 17.67
C MET A 427 16.70 9.80 16.90
N ALA A 428 16.33 10.94 16.30
CA ALA A 428 15.21 11.00 15.36
C ALA A 428 15.47 10.19 14.08
N ALA A 429 16.71 10.19 13.56
CA ALA A 429 17.09 9.34 12.43
C ALA A 429 17.09 7.85 12.79
N VAL A 430 17.63 7.48 13.96
CA VAL A 430 17.61 6.10 14.48
C VAL A 430 16.19 5.58 14.66
N TYR A 431 15.28 6.39 15.21
CA TYR A 431 13.87 6.02 15.39
C TYR A 431 13.22 5.67 14.05
N ARG A 432 13.37 6.55 13.04
CA ARG A 432 12.82 6.31 11.70
C ARG A 432 13.39 5.04 11.06
N ALA A 433 14.71 4.86 11.11
CA ALA A 433 15.38 3.67 10.62
C ALA A 433 14.86 2.39 11.29
N PHE A 434 14.66 2.44 12.61
CA PHE A 434 14.16 1.32 13.40
C PHE A 434 12.73 0.94 13.05
N ARG A 435 11.85 1.93 12.84
CA ARG A 435 10.43 1.71 12.47
C ARG A 435 10.25 1.20 11.05
N ASN A 436 11.17 1.53 10.15
CA ASN A 436 11.17 1.04 8.77
C ASN A 436 11.64 -0.41 8.61
N ARG A 437 12.06 -1.06 9.70
CA ARG A 437 12.47 -2.47 9.67
C ARG A 437 11.27 -3.38 9.50
N ARG A 438 11.50 -4.50 8.83
CA ARG A 438 10.49 -5.56 8.72
C ARG A 438 10.40 -6.32 10.05
N SER A 439 9.17 -6.51 10.52
CA SER A 439 8.90 -7.32 11.72
C SER A 439 9.13 -8.81 11.44
N LEU A 440 9.59 -9.52 12.47
CA LEU A 440 9.75 -10.97 12.45
C LEU A 440 8.41 -11.69 12.65
N LEU A 441 8.32 -12.92 12.15
CA LEU A 441 7.30 -13.87 12.58
C LEU A 441 7.70 -14.36 13.98
N LEU A 442 6.84 -14.11 14.96
CA LEU A 442 7.06 -14.52 16.35
C LEU A 442 5.95 -15.47 16.79
N LEU A 443 6.37 -16.53 17.47
CA LEU A 443 5.50 -17.53 18.10
C LEU A 443 5.68 -17.47 19.63
N ASN A 444 4.94 -18.31 20.35
CA ASN A 444 5.06 -18.50 21.79
C ASN A 444 4.99 -17.22 22.65
N LEU A 445 4.24 -16.20 22.16
CA LEU A 445 4.06 -14.88 22.78
C LEU A 445 5.36 -14.06 22.89
N GLU A 446 6.35 -14.37 22.06
CA GLU A 446 7.54 -13.55 21.93
C GLU A 446 7.22 -12.14 21.41
N HIS A 447 8.09 -11.19 21.73
CA HIS A 447 7.95 -9.80 21.32
C HIS A 447 9.09 -9.36 20.40
N GLN A 448 8.79 -8.41 19.51
CA GLN A 448 9.79 -7.79 18.66
C GLN A 448 10.81 -7.05 19.55
N VAL A 449 12.06 -7.05 19.10
CA VAL A 449 13.14 -6.25 19.70
C VAL A 449 12.72 -4.79 19.71
N ARG A 450 12.97 -4.08 20.82
CA ARG A 450 12.59 -2.69 21.08
C ARG A 450 13.74 -1.69 20.81
N MET A 451 13.35 -0.43 20.63
CA MET A 451 14.20 0.79 20.61
C MET A 451 15.40 0.71 21.55
N SER A 452 15.05 0.65 22.82
CA SER A 452 15.95 0.70 23.97
C SER A 452 16.88 -0.52 24.11
N GLU A 453 16.65 -1.59 23.35
CA GLU A 453 17.49 -2.79 23.40
C GLU A 453 18.71 -2.69 22.48
N LEU A 454 18.77 -1.69 21.59
CA LEU A 454 19.94 -1.45 20.76
C LEU A 454 21.10 -0.91 21.63
N PRO A 455 22.32 -1.47 21.54
CA PRO A 455 23.44 -1.09 22.41
C PRO A 455 23.73 0.42 22.40
N TRP A 456 23.76 1.04 21.22
CA TRP A 456 24.01 2.47 21.05
C TRP A 456 22.84 3.34 21.51
N VAL A 457 21.59 2.89 21.37
CA VAL A 457 20.44 3.63 21.92
C VAL A 457 20.48 3.60 23.44
N ARG A 458 20.66 2.41 24.03
CA ARG A 458 20.76 2.22 25.47
C ARG A 458 21.85 3.10 26.08
N ALA A 459 23.02 3.18 25.45
CA ALA A 459 24.14 3.99 25.91
C ALA A 459 23.80 5.50 26.01
N VAL A 460 22.95 6.01 25.12
CA VAL A 460 22.54 7.42 25.16
C VAL A 460 21.27 7.67 25.96
N GLU A 461 20.55 6.65 26.45
CA GLU A 461 19.31 6.84 27.22
C GLU A 461 19.52 7.66 28.50
N ARG A 462 20.66 7.49 29.17
CA ARG A 462 21.03 8.28 30.36
C ARG A 462 21.19 9.78 30.10
N HIS A 463 21.38 10.17 28.83
CA HIS A 463 21.52 11.56 28.39
C HIS A 463 20.16 12.20 28.04
N ARG A 464 19.06 11.46 28.19
CA ARG A 464 17.71 12.03 28.12
C ARG A 464 17.44 12.85 29.37
N ARG A 465 16.87 14.04 29.20
CA ARG A 465 16.17 14.70 30.30
C ARG A 465 14.89 13.94 30.62
N ARG A 466 14.57 13.86 31.91
CA ARG A 466 13.23 13.45 32.35
C ARG A 466 12.21 14.35 31.65
N ALA A 467 11.10 13.76 31.19
CA ALA A 467 10.06 14.53 30.55
C ALA A 467 9.51 15.55 31.55
N ASP A 468 9.59 16.83 31.22
CA ASP A 468 8.84 17.85 31.94
C ASP A 468 7.36 17.77 31.53
N GLU A 469 6.51 18.54 32.21
CA GLU A 469 5.08 18.59 31.93
C GLU A 469 4.81 18.97 30.47
N ALA A 470 5.53 19.96 29.93
CA ALA A 470 5.37 20.41 28.55
C ALA A 470 5.66 19.29 27.53
N ALA A 471 6.73 18.51 27.74
CA ALA A 471 7.06 17.39 26.86
C ALA A 471 6.03 16.25 26.96
N ARG A 472 5.50 15.97 28.16
CA ARG A 472 4.43 14.99 28.35
C ARG A 472 3.15 15.44 27.66
N GLN A 473 2.75 16.69 27.86
CA GLN A 473 1.58 17.28 27.23
C GLN A 473 1.70 17.33 25.70
N ASN A 474 2.89 17.63 25.17
CA ASN A 474 3.11 17.60 23.72
C ASN A 474 2.99 16.16 23.16
N ALA A 475 3.55 15.16 23.84
CA ALA A 475 3.38 13.76 23.42
C ALA A 475 1.92 13.31 23.49
N HIS A 476 1.19 13.73 24.52
CA HIS A 476 -0.24 13.51 24.66
C HIS A 476 -1.04 14.16 23.53
N ALA A 477 -0.79 15.44 23.24
CA ALA A 477 -1.45 16.17 22.17
C ALA A 477 -1.19 15.53 20.81
N THR A 478 0.07 15.15 20.51
CA THR A 478 0.40 14.42 19.27
C THR A 478 -0.32 13.06 19.21
N LEU A 479 -0.43 12.34 20.33
CA LEU A 479 -1.17 11.07 20.39
C LEU A 479 -2.66 11.27 20.09
N ALA A 480 -3.30 12.23 20.74
CA ALA A 480 -4.70 12.55 20.52
C ALA A 480 -4.97 12.98 19.07
N GLN A 481 -4.16 13.90 18.52
CA GLN A 481 -4.27 14.36 17.13
C GLN A 481 -4.10 13.22 16.11
N LEU A 482 -3.14 12.32 16.33
CA LEU A 482 -2.96 11.16 15.44
C LEU A 482 -4.07 10.12 15.60
N GLY A 483 -4.60 9.96 16.81
CA GLY A 483 -5.79 9.15 17.09
C GLY A 483 -6.99 9.67 16.32
N GLU A 484 -7.29 10.96 16.46
CA GLU A 484 -8.37 11.65 15.74
C GLU A 484 -8.20 11.52 14.22
N LEU A 485 -7.01 11.84 13.69
CA LEU A 485 -6.73 11.74 12.26
C LEU A 485 -6.91 10.31 11.72
N THR A 486 -6.59 9.30 12.54
CA THR A 486 -6.79 7.88 12.17
C THR A 486 -8.28 7.54 12.10
N LEU A 487 -9.08 7.98 13.07
CA LEU A 487 -10.51 7.68 13.13
C LEU A 487 -11.31 8.46 12.07
N SER A 488 -11.07 9.77 11.94
CA SER A 488 -11.76 10.65 11.00
C SER A 488 -11.31 10.45 9.55
N GLY A 489 -10.02 10.15 9.33
CA GLY A 489 -9.50 9.90 7.99
C GLY A 489 -9.88 8.52 7.44
N PHE A 490 -10.01 7.52 8.31
CA PHE A 490 -10.21 6.12 7.90
C PHE A 490 -11.30 5.39 8.70
N PRO A 491 -12.52 5.96 8.81
CA PRO A 491 -13.61 5.35 9.55
C PRO A 491 -13.92 3.96 8.99
N GLY A 492 -14.23 3.02 9.87
CA GLY A 492 -14.47 1.62 9.57
C GLY A 492 -13.23 0.79 9.22
N SER A 493 -12.02 1.35 9.36
CA SER A 493 -10.76 0.62 9.11
C SER A 493 -10.09 0.22 10.42
N VAL A 494 -9.52 -0.98 10.45
CA VAL A 494 -8.73 -1.46 11.60
C VAL A 494 -7.48 -0.62 11.77
N VAL A 495 -7.17 -0.22 13.01
CA VAL A 495 -5.92 0.48 13.32
C VAL A 495 -4.75 -0.48 13.05
N PRO A 496 -3.87 -0.21 12.08
CA PRO A 496 -2.82 -1.15 11.72
C PRO A 496 -1.79 -1.30 12.83
N ASN A 497 -1.21 -2.49 12.99
CA ASN A 497 -0.17 -2.76 14.00
C ASN A 497 1.00 -1.75 14.01
N PRO A 498 1.51 -1.25 12.86
CA PRO A 498 2.50 -0.17 12.86
C PRO A 498 1.99 1.11 13.54
N MET A 499 0.73 1.49 13.32
CA MET A 499 0.11 2.65 13.99
C MET A 499 -0.03 2.41 15.50
N VAL A 500 -0.49 1.22 15.90
CA VAL A 500 -0.58 0.83 17.32
C VAL A 500 0.78 0.97 18.02
N ALA A 501 1.88 0.62 17.32
CA ALA A 501 3.22 0.74 17.86
C ALA A 501 3.74 2.19 17.96
N GLU A 502 3.24 3.10 17.13
CA GLU A 502 3.48 4.54 17.25
C GLU A 502 2.66 5.14 18.40
N PHE A 503 1.39 4.75 18.55
CA PHE A 503 0.56 5.14 19.69
C PHE A 503 1.16 4.70 21.03
N ASP A 504 1.63 3.45 21.14
CA ASP A 504 2.30 2.95 22.35
C ASP A 504 3.57 3.75 22.67
N ALA A 505 4.33 4.19 21.66
CA ALA A 505 5.52 5.00 21.88
C ALA A 505 5.20 6.41 22.41
N LEU A 506 4.18 7.06 21.84
CA LEU A 506 3.72 8.36 22.32
C LEU A 506 3.08 8.25 23.71
N ALA A 507 2.26 7.23 23.97
CA ALA A 507 1.63 7.00 25.26
C ALA A 507 2.68 6.81 26.37
N ARG A 508 3.72 6.00 26.14
CA ARG A 508 4.84 5.86 27.07
C ARG A 508 5.55 7.19 27.31
N ARG A 509 5.69 8.03 26.28
CA ARG A 509 6.32 9.35 26.39
C ARG A 509 5.45 10.34 27.16
N ALA A 510 4.14 10.23 27.04
CA ALA A 510 3.15 10.95 27.83
C ALA A 510 2.97 10.37 29.25
N GLU A 511 3.68 9.28 29.58
CA GLU A 511 3.54 8.52 30.84
C GLU A 511 2.13 7.94 31.08
N LEU A 512 1.36 7.75 30.00
CA LEU A 512 0.06 7.07 30.02
C LEU A 512 0.25 5.56 30.05
N ARG A 513 -0.44 4.90 30.99
CA ARG A 513 -0.48 3.43 31.09
C ARG A 513 -1.69 2.87 30.38
N VAL A 514 -1.61 2.73 29.07
CA VAL A 514 -2.71 2.24 28.22
C VAL A 514 -2.41 0.89 27.57
N PRO A 515 -3.38 -0.03 27.49
CA PRO A 515 -3.18 -1.40 26.98
C PRO A 515 -3.46 -1.49 25.47
N PHE A 516 -2.57 -0.96 24.63
CA PHE A 516 -2.70 -1.13 23.18
C PHE A 516 -2.55 -2.60 22.74
N VAL A 517 -3.52 -3.11 21.98
CA VAL A 517 -3.57 -4.49 21.47
C VAL A 517 -3.41 -4.55 19.95
N GLU A 518 -2.68 -5.53 19.44
CA GLU A 518 -2.43 -5.72 18.01
C GLU A 518 -3.55 -6.51 17.33
N GLU A 519 -3.76 -6.28 16.03
CA GLU A 519 -4.49 -7.21 15.17
C GLU A 519 -3.69 -8.51 15.06
N LEU A 520 -4.32 -9.61 15.48
CA LEU A 520 -3.75 -10.95 15.44
C LEU A 520 -4.09 -11.66 14.13
N ALA A 521 -3.11 -12.39 13.60
CA ALA A 521 -3.29 -13.19 12.39
C ALA A 521 -3.82 -14.60 12.74
N ALA A 522 -4.99 -14.95 12.20
CA ALA A 522 -5.72 -16.17 12.55
C ALA A 522 -5.00 -17.47 12.15
N ASP A 523 -4.15 -17.42 11.13
CA ASP A 523 -3.36 -18.54 10.62
C ASP A 523 -2.17 -18.92 11.51
N ILE A 524 -1.71 -18.01 12.38
CA ILE A 524 -0.61 -18.23 13.33
C ILE A 524 -1.07 -18.11 14.79
N PHE A 525 -2.36 -17.90 15.04
CA PHE A 525 -2.89 -17.77 16.39
C PHE A 525 -2.83 -19.09 17.15
N MET A 526 -2.18 -19.07 18.31
CA MET A 526 -1.93 -20.25 19.15
C MET A 526 -3.03 -20.49 20.20
N GLY A 527 -4.17 -19.81 20.05
CA GLY A 527 -5.30 -19.97 20.96
C GLY A 527 -5.17 -19.20 22.27
N THR A 528 -4.13 -18.40 22.51
CA THR A 528 -3.92 -17.69 23.78
C THR A 528 -3.58 -16.22 23.56
N PHE A 529 -3.92 -15.37 24.53
CA PHE A 529 -3.70 -13.94 24.51
C PHE A 529 -2.73 -13.54 25.63
N THR A 530 -1.97 -12.48 25.40
CA THR A 530 -1.16 -11.85 26.46
C THR A 530 -2.08 -11.15 27.49
N PRO A 531 -1.63 -10.94 28.74
CA PRO A 531 -2.45 -10.32 29.79
C PRO A 531 -3.03 -8.95 29.42
N LYS A 532 -2.35 -8.19 28.54
CA LYS A 532 -2.83 -6.86 28.12
C LYS A 532 -4.18 -6.87 27.41
N PHE A 533 -4.58 -7.98 26.77
CA PHE A 533 -5.90 -8.07 26.14
C PHE A 533 -7.03 -8.03 27.18
N LEU A 534 -6.83 -8.65 28.34
CA LEU A 534 -7.79 -8.54 29.44
C LEU A 534 -7.86 -7.12 29.96
N ILE A 535 -6.70 -6.48 30.18
CA ILE A 535 -6.63 -5.08 30.65
C ILE A 535 -7.35 -4.14 29.67
N ALA A 536 -7.18 -4.35 28.36
CA ALA A 536 -7.88 -3.58 27.34
C ALA A 536 -9.40 -3.81 27.35
N ALA A 537 -9.85 -5.05 27.59
CA ALA A 537 -11.28 -5.35 27.70
C ALA A 537 -11.91 -4.75 28.97
N GLN A 538 -11.17 -4.71 30.07
CA GLN A 538 -11.60 -4.06 31.31
C GLN A 538 -11.75 -2.55 31.13
N LEU A 539 -10.75 -1.91 30.52
CA LEU A 539 -10.81 -0.49 30.18
C LEU A 539 -11.97 -0.18 29.24
N ALA A 540 -12.23 -1.03 28.24
CA ALA A 540 -13.40 -0.86 27.38
C ALA A 540 -14.73 -0.94 28.16
N GLY A 541 -14.80 -1.78 29.19
CA GLY A 541 -15.97 -1.89 30.06
C GLY A 541 -16.22 -0.63 30.90
N ASP A 542 -15.17 0.08 31.31
CA ASP A 542 -15.29 1.35 32.03
C ASP A 542 -16.01 2.44 31.21
N LEU A 543 -15.93 2.35 29.88
CA LEU A 543 -16.59 3.27 28.95
C LEU A 543 -17.97 2.76 28.48
N LEU A 544 -18.14 1.45 28.33
CA LEU A 544 -19.24 0.86 27.54
C LEU A 544 -20.25 0.02 28.33
N GLU A 545 -20.06 -0.17 29.63
CA GLU A 545 -21.07 -0.81 30.48
C GLU A 545 -22.42 -0.08 30.36
N ASP A 546 -23.50 -0.84 30.17
CA ASP A 546 -24.88 -0.37 29.93
C ASP A 546 -25.09 0.47 28.65
N SER A 547 -24.15 0.42 27.71
CA SER A 547 -24.22 1.17 26.44
C SER A 547 -25.06 0.47 25.34
N LEU A 548 -25.12 1.04 24.14
CA LEU A 548 -25.72 0.34 22.99
C LEU A 548 -24.81 -0.80 22.49
N TYR A 549 -23.49 -0.66 22.65
CA TYR A 549 -22.49 -1.60 22.17
C TYR A 549 -22.51 -2.89 22.99
N ASP A 550 -22.59 -2.80 24.32
CA ASP A 550 -22.60 -3.96 25.19
C ASP A 550 -23.85 -4.83 24.94
N ARG A 551 -25.03 -4.21 24.79
CA ARG A 551 -26.29 -4.89 24.48
C ARG A 551 -26.26 -5.51 23.09
N TYR A 552 -25.76 -4.80 22.08
CA TYR A 552 -25.73 -5.32 20.71
C TYR A 552 -24.82 -6.55 20.58
N TYR A 553 -23.66 -6.54 21.25
CA TYR A 553 -22.72 -7.65 21.23
C TYR A 553 -22.90 -8.64 22.38
N ALA A 554 -23.92 -8.47 23.23
CA ALA A 554 -24.15 -9.24 24.45
C ALA A 554 -22.88 -9.43 25.27
N VAL A 555 -22.23 -8.31 25.63
CA VAL A 555 -21.02 -8.29 26.45
C VAL A 555 -21.39 -7.97 27.89
N ASP A 556 -21.10 -8.89 28.81
CA ASP A 556 -21.18 -8.64 30.24
C ASP A 556 -19.89 -7.98 30.73
N TYR A 557 -19.83 -6.64 30.65
CA TYR A 557 -18.64 -5.89 31.06
C TYR A 557 -18.40 -5.94 32.57
N ALA A 558 -19.44 -6.11 33.39
CA ALA A 558 -19.30 -6.32 34.83
C ALA A 558 -18.51 -7.62 35.12
N ALA A 559 -18.84 -8.72 34.43
CA ALA A 559 -18.08 -9.97 34.54
C ALA A 559 -16.65 -9.85 33.98
N VAL A 560 -16.45 -9.09 32.90
CA VAL A 560 -15.10 -8.79 32.36
C VAL A 560 -14.26 -8.03 33.38
N ARG A 561 -14.83 -7.01 34.04
CA ARG A 561 -14.16 -6.22 35.08
C ARG A 561 -13.74 -7.08 36.27
N ALA A 562 -14.57 -8.03 36.68
CA ALA A 562 -14.27 -8.97 37.76
C ALA A 562 -13.20 -10.03 37.40
N LEU A 563 -12.95 -10.27 36.10
CA LEU A 563 -12.05 -11.32 35.64
C LEU A 563 -10.58 -10.98 35.96
N ARG A 564 -9.85 -11.92 36.58
CA ARG A 564 -8.41 -11.76 36.87
C ARG A 564 -7.51 -12.47 35.85
N LYS A 565 -7.99 -13.58 35.26
CA LYS A 565 -7.29 -14.42 34.29
C LYS A 565 -8.30 -15.21 33.45
N GLY A 566 -7.85 -15.81 32.35
CA GLY A 566 -8.70 -16.69 31.52
C GLY A 566 -9.45 -15.97 30.40
N PHE A 567 -8.91 -14.86 29.91
CA PHE A 567 -9.48 -14.11 28.78
C PHE A 567 -9.62 -14.96 27.51
N ASP A 568 -8.68 -15.88 27.25
CA ASP A 568 -8.78 -16.84 26.14
C ASP A 568 -9.99 -17.77 26.30
N ARG A 569 -10.29 -18.21 27.52
CA ARG A 569 -11.47 -19.04 27.83
C ARG A 569 -12.75 -18.26 27.60
N LEU A 570 -12.82 -17.01 28.07
CA LEU A 570 -13.96 -16.12 27.84
C LEU A 570 -14.23 -15.95 26.33
N CYS A 571 -13.18 -15.63 25.55
CA CYS A 571 -13.32 -15.48 24.10
C CYS A 571 -13.83 -16.76 23.43
N ARG A 572 -13.33 -17.94 23.83
CA ARG A 572 -13.80 -19.23 23.28
C ARG A 572 -15.25 -19.54 23.66
N GLN A 573 -15.66 -19.28 24.90
CA GLN A 573 -17.04 -19.51 25.35
C GLN A 573 -18.05 -18.74 24.50
N ARG A 574 -17.67 -17.55 24.02
CA ARG A 574 -18.48 -16.69 23.14
C ARG A 574 -18.55 -17.13 21.68
N THR A 575 -17.94 -18.26 21.30
CA THR A 575 -17.90 -18.72 19.89
C THR A 575 -18.78 -19.92 19.57
N GLU A 576 -19.52 -20.48 20.54
CA GLU A 576 -20.39 -21.67 20.42
C GLU A 576 -19.77 -22.86 19.65
N ASP A 577 -19.44 -23.95 20.35
CA ASP A 577 -19.10 -25.26 19.76
C ASP A 577 -17.95 -25.33 18.73
N VAL A 578 -16.98 -24.41 18.80
CA VAL A 578 -15.75 -24.50 18.01
C VAL A 578 -14.81 -25.58 18.58
N ARG A 579 -14.81 -26.78 18.00
CA ARG A 579 -13.87 -27.87 18.32
C ARG A 579 -12.79 -28.01 17.24
N GLY A 580 -11.53 -28.03 17.65
CA GLY A 580 -10.38 -28.27 16.76
C GLY A 580 -9.71 -27.01 16.20
N TRP A 581 -8.61 -27.20 15.47
CA TRP A 581 -7.82 -26.11 14.89
C TRP A 581 -8.24 -25.82 13.44
N SER A 582 -8.65 -24.59 13.17
CA SER A 582 -8.78 -24.06 11.80
C SER A 582 -8.59 -22.54 11.79
N VAL A 583 -8.23 -21.97 10.64
CA VAL A 583 -8.09 -20.51 10.49
C VAL A 583 -9.42 -19.80 10.78
N ALA A 584 -10.55 -20.40 10.38
CA ALA A 584 -11.88 -19.85 10.65
C ALA A 584 -12.21 -19.87 12.15
N ALA A 585 -11.95 -20.99 12.83
CA ALA A 585 -12.12 -21.13 14.28
C ALA A 585 -11.29 -20.09 15.05
N ASN A 586 -10.00 -19.96 14.71
CA ASN A 586 -9.13 -18.95 15.29
C ASN A 586 -9.63 -17.52 15.03
N GLY A 587 -10.09 -17.26 13.80
CA GLY A 587 -10.66 -15.98 13.42
C GLY A 587 -11.90 -15.59 14.24
N MET A 588 -12.78 -16.55 14.54
CA MET A 588 -13.93 -16.33 15.42
C MET A 588 -13.50 -15.96 16.85
N VAL A 589 -12.51 -16.65 17.42
CA VAL A 589 -11.99 -16.34 18.76
C VAL A 589 -11.31 -14.96 18.80
N ILE A 590 -10.53 -14.63 17.77
CA ILE A 590 -9.90 -13.30 17.62
C ILE A 590 -10.96 -12.21 17.48
N GLU A 591 -12.04 -12.46 16.73
CA GLU A 591 -13.13 -11.52 16.58
C GLU A 591 -13.83 -11.23 17.93
N GLN A 592 -14.02 -12.24 18.79
CA GLN A 592 -14.53 -12.00 20.14
C GLN A 592 -13.58 -11.16 20.98
N ALA A 593 -12.26 -11.37 20.87
CA ALA A 593 -11.29 -10.49 21.54
C ALA A 593 -11.35 -9.04 21.00
N GLN A 594 -11.53 -8.85 19.69
CA GLN A 594 -11.72 -7.51 19.10
C GLN A 594 -12.99 -6.83 19.61
N ILE A 595 -14.08 -7.58 19.77
CA ILE A 595 -15.35 -7.06 20.31
C ILE A 595 -15.15 -6.61 21.76
N LEU A 596 -14.62 -7.49 22.62
CA LEU A 596 -14.45 -7.23 24.05
C LEU A 596 -13.49 -6.07 24.32
N THR A 597 -12.42 -5.95 23.54
CA THR A 597 -11.42 -4.88 23.69
C THR A 597 -11.75 -3.61 22.91
N THR A 598 -12.82 -3.61 22.12
CA THR A 598 -13.14 -2.59 21.09
C THR A 598 -11.99 -2.34 20.10
N HIS A 599 -10.98 -3.21 20.10
CA HIS A 599 -9.74 -3.10 19.35
C HIS A 599 -9.12 -1.69 19.37
N ASN A 600 -8.87 -1.19 20.59
CA ASN A 600 -8.26 0.10 20.92
C ASN A 600 -9.15 1.34 20.80
N LEU A 601 -10.41 1.23 20.33
CA LEU A 601 -11.27 2.41 20.21
C LEU A 601 -11.56 3.05 21.57
N ALA A 602 -11.92 2.25 22.59
CA ALA A 602 -12.12 2.76 23.95
C ALA A 602 -10.86 3.45 24.49
N VAL A 603 -9.68 2.86 24.27
CA VAL A 603 -8.39 3.45 24.68
C VAL A 603 -8.14 4.82 24.05
N LEU A 604 -8.52 5.00 22.78
CA LEU A 604 -8.40 6.28 22.09
C LEU A 604 -9.38 7.33 22.64
N VAL A 605 -10.59 6.93 23.02
CA VAL A 605 -11.58 7.82 23.65
C VAL A 605 -11.12 8.23 25.04
N ASP A 606 -10.87 7.26 25.92
CA ASP A 606 -10.43 7.46 27.29
C ASP A 606 -9.42 6.36 27.67
N PRO A 607 -8.21 6.70 28.17
CA PRO A 607 -7.78 7.99 28.71
C PRO A 607 -7.09 8.94 27.73
N ILE A 608 -7.00 8.62 26.43
CA ILE A 608 -6.26 9.47 25.47
C ILE A 608 -7.00 10.77 25.15
N GLY A 609 -8.33 10.78 25.20
CA GLY A 609 -9.12 11.98 24.98
C GLY A 609 -9.23 12.38 23.51
N VAL A 610 -9.33 11.42 22.58
CA VAL A 610 -9.70 11.74 21.18
C VAL A 610 -11.12 12.29 21.15
N ASP A 611 -11.28 13.48 20.58
CA ASP A 611 -12.56 14.17 20.41
C ASP A 611 -12.71 14.60 18.94
N PRO A 612 -13.43 13.82 18.11
CA PRO A 612 -13.55 14.08 16.67
C PRO A 612 -14.27 15.40 16.38
N ALA A 613 -13.67 16.24 15.53
CA ALA A 613 -14.27 17.53 15.15
C ALA A 613 -15.71 17.44 14.59
N ASP A 614 -16.04 16.37 13.86
CA ASP A 614 -17.37 16.12 13.29
C ASP A 614 -18.34 15.41 14.26
N GLY A 615 -17.92 15.17 15.51
CA GLY A 615 -18.67 14.42 16.51
C GLY A 615 -18.69 12.90 16.27
N TRP A 616 -19.13 12.17 17.31
CA TRP A 616 -19.24 10.71 17.26
C TRP A 616 -20.33 10.23 16.30
N ASP A 617 -21.41 11.00 16.13
CA ASP A 617 -22.50 10.67 15.20
C ASP A 617 -22.03 10.78 13.74
N GLY A 618 -21.20 11.78 13.43
CA GLY A 618 -20.51 11.92 12.14
C GLY A 618 -19.67 10.68 11.82
N LEU A 619 -18.83 10.23 12.74
CA LEU A 619 -18.04 9.01 12.56
C LEU A 619 -18.90 7.75 12.41
N ALA A 620 -20.00 7.63 13.16
CA ALA A 620 -20.93 6.50 13.03
C ALA A 620 -21.53 6.45 11.61
N ARG A 621 -21.96 7.60 11.06
CA ARG A 621 -22.48 7.69 9.68
C ARG A 621 -21.43 7.31 8.64
N GLN A 622 -20.20 7.80 8.79
CA GLN A 622 -19.11 7.50 7.86
C GLN A 622 -18.71 6.01 7.90
N ALA A 623 -18.60 5.42 9.09
CA ALA A 623 -18.31 3.99 9.27
C ALA A 623 -19.44 3.10 8.70
N PHE A 624 -20.70 3.53 8.83
CA PHE A 624 -21.82 2.83 8.18
C PHE A 624 -21.74 2.90 6.65
N GLY A 625 -21.40 4.07 6.09
CA GLY A 625 -21.15 4.21 4.65
C GLY A 625 -20.05 3.27 4.16
N VAL A 626 -19.01 3.04 4.97
CA VAL A 626 -17.96 2.04 4.68
C VAL A 626 -18.52 0.62 4.70
N THR A 627 -19.34 0.28 5.71
CA THR A 627 -20.07 -1.00 5.79
C THR A 627 -20.90 -1.26 4.52
N CYS A 628 -21.73 -0.30 4.09
CA CYS A 628 -22.53 -0.40 2.86
C CYS A 628 -21.66 -0.62 1.61
N ARG A 629 -20.59 0.16 1.48
CA ARG A 629 -19.65 0.06 0.35
C ARG A 629 -18.95 -1.30 0.29
N LEU A 630 -18.55 -1.86 1.42
CA LEU A 630 -17.90 -3.17 1.49
C LEU A 630 -18.91 -4.29 1.21
N VAL A 631 -20.12 -4.26 1.80
CA VAL A 631 -21.15 -5.26 1.53
C VAL A 631 -21.61 -5.24 0.07
N ARG A 632 -21.70 -4.06 -0.57
CA ARG A 632 -21.96 -3.96 -2.01
C ARG A 632 -20.92 -4.71 -2.85
N ARG A 633 -19.66 -4.69 -2.43
CA ARG A 633 -18.55 -5.41 -3.09
C ARG A 633 -18.53 -6.92 -2.82
N VAL A 634 -19.40 -7.45 -1.97
CA VAL A 634 -19.54 -8.91 -1.79
C VAL A 634 -20.14 -9.56 -3.04
N GLN A 635 -21.08 -8.86 -3.71
CA GLN A 635 -21.71 -9.37 -4.91
C GLN A 635 -20.69 -9.54 -6.05
N GLY A 636 -20.64 -10.73 -6.65
CA GLY A 636 -19.73 -11.04 -7.78
C GLY A 636 -18.25 -11.14 -7.40
N ASN A 637 -17.90 -11.00 -6.12
CA ASN A 637 -16.52 -11.16 -5.66
C ASN A 637 -16.18 -12.65 -5.51
N ARG A 638 -15.14 -13.10 -6.24
CA ARG A 638 -14.66 -14.49 -6.19
C ARG A 638 -14.08 -14.90 -4.83
N ARG A 639 -13.72 -13.94 -3.97
CA ARG A 639 -13.14 -14.16 -2.63
C ARG A 639 -13.76 -13.19 -1.60
N PRO A 640 -15.04 -13.35 -1.25
CA PRO A 640 -15.79 -12.34 -0.51
C PRO A 640 -15.47 -12.28 0.99
N LEU A 641 -14.93 -13.35 1.58
CA LEU A 641 -14.78 -13.50 3.04
C LEU A 641 -13.94 -12.39 3.68
N ARG A 642 -12.86 -11.95 3.03
CA ARG A 642 -12.07 -10.81 3.54
C ARG A 642 -12.90 -9.52 3.54
N THR A 643 -13.67 -9.28 2.48
CA THR A 643 -14.55 -8.11 2.38
C THR A 643 -15.65 -8.14 3.44
N VAL A 644 -16.18 -9.34 3.76
CA VAL A 644 -17.14 -9.51 4.85
C VAL A 644 -16.50 -9.24 6.22
N LYS A 645 -15.29 -9.75 6.47
CA LYS A 645 -14.50 -9.45 7.69
C LYS A 645 -14.33 -7.94 7.87
N ASP A 646 -13.88 -7.25 6.82
CA ASP A 646 -13.64 -5.81 6.85
C ASP A 646 -14.96 -5.03 7.05
N ALA A 647 -16.07 -5.50 6.46
CA ALA A 647 -17.41 -4.91 6.66
C ALA A 647 -17.93 -5.08 8.09
N ALA A 648 -17.72 -6.26 8.70
CA ALA A 648 -18.10 -6.50 10.10
C ALA A 648 -17.29 -5.62 11.06
N TYR A 649 -16.02 -5.36 10.75
CA TYR A 649 -15.21 -4.43 11.51
C TYR A 649 -15.70 -2.97 11.36
N ALA A 650 -16.04 -2.54 10.14
CA ALA A 650 -16.65 -1.22 9.92
C ALA A 650 -17.99 -1.07 10.67
N TRP A 651 -18.78 -2.14 10.71
CA TRP A 651 -20.01 -2.18 11.49
C TRP A 651 -19.75 -2.11 13.00
N ARG A 652 -18.72 -2.80 13.53
CA ARG A 652 -18.31 -2.67 14.94
C ARG A 652 -18.01 -1.23 15.31
N GLN A 653 -17.24 -0.52 14.47
CA GLN A 653 -16.96 0.90 14.68
C GLN A 653 -18.22 1.75 14.64
N THR A 654 -19.14 1.45 13.71
CA THR A 654 -20.44 2.12 13.61
C THR A 654 -21.20 2.05 14.95
N VAL A 655 -21.34 0.84 15.50
CA VAL A 655 -22.05 0.62 16.78
C VAL A 655 -21.29 1.26 17.95
N PHE A 656 -19.95 1.18 17.95
CA PHE A 656 -19.11 1.80 18.98
C PHE A 656 -19.31 3.32 19.02
N PHE A 657 -19.15 4.02 17.90
CA PHE A 657 -19.32 5.47 17.84
C PHE A 657 -20.74 5.90 18.20
N LEU A 658 -21.74 5.16 17.72
CA LEU A 658 -23.14 5.39 18.09
C LEU A 658 -23.38 5.27 19.61
N SER A 659 -22.66 4.39 20.29
CA SER A 659 -22.77 4.18 21.73
C SER A 659 -22.22 5.34 22.56
N LEU A 660 -21.37 6.19 21.96
CA LEU A 660 -20.86 7.42 22.56
C LEU A 660 -21.80 8.61 22.36
N CYS A 661 -22.83 8.46 21.54
CA CYS A 661 -23.84 9.50 21.27
C CYS A 661 -24.97 9.46 22.32
N GLY A 662 -25.65 10.58 22.51
CA GLY A 662 -26.87 10.62 23.33
C GLY A 662 -28.05 9.92 22.66
N LEU A 663 -29.07 9.49 23.43
CA LEU A 663 -30.21 8.71 22.90
C LEU A 663 -30.92 9.38 21.71
N LYS A 664 -31.08 10.71 21.75
CA LYS A 664 -31.71 11.46 20.64
C LYS A 664 -30.89 11.35 19.34
N GLU A 665 -29.58 11.45 19.44
CA GLU A 665 -28.66 11.30 18.31
C GLU A 665 -28.65 9.85 17.82
N GLN A 666 -28.66 8.88 18.74
CA GLN A 666 -28.74 7.45 18.39
C GLN A 666 -29.98 7.17 17.52
N ILE A 667 -31.15 7.65 17.93
CA ILE A 667 -32.39 7.51 17.17
C ILE A 667 -32.28 8.18 15.80
N ALA A 668 -31.78 9.42 15.75
CA ALA A 668 -31.64 10.18 14.50
C ALA A 668 -30.66 9.52 13.51
N VAL A 669 -29.54 9.00 14.00
CA VAL A 669 -28.54 8.31 13.20
C VAL A 669 -29.08 6.97 12.69
N VAL A 670 -29.75 6.18 13.53
CA VAL A 670 -30.34 4.90 13.11
C VAL A 670 -31.47 5.09 12.08
N ALA A 671 -32.26 6.15 12.21
CA ALA A 671 -33.24 6.52 11.18
C ALA A 671 -32.54 6.85 9.86
N TRP A 672 -31.51 7.68 9.90
CA TRP A 672 -30.70 8.00 8.71
C TRP A 672 -30.03 6.76 8.10
N MET A 673 -29.57 5.80 8.92
CA MET A 673 -28.99 4.55 8.43
C MET A 673 -30.00 3.74 7.61
N GLN A 674 -31.28 3.76 7.99
CA GLN A 674 -32.32 3.10 7.21
C GLN A 674 -32.52 3.81 5.87
N ASP A 675 -32.66 5.13 5.87
CA ASP A 675 -32.80 5.91 4.63
C ASP A 675 -31.60 5.68 3.69
N GLU A 676 -30.38 5.64 4.24
CA GLU A 676 -29.18 5.40 3.47
C GLU A 676 -29.09 3.96 2.96
N LEU A 677 -29.58 2.99 3.75
CA LEU A 677 -29.68 1.61 3.30
C LEU A 677 -30.68 1.46 2.16
N ASP A 678 -31.84 2.10 2.23
CA ASP A 678 -32.89 2.03 1.22
C ASP A 678 -32.45 2.61 -0.14
N ARG A 679 -31.46 3.51 -0.16
CA ARG A 679 -30.81 4.01 -1.38
C ARG A 679 -29.80 3.03 -1.99
N GLN A 680 -29.44 1.95 -1.30
CA GLN A 680 -28.47 0.97 -1.79
C GLN A 680 -29.11 0.00 -2.80
N PRO A 681 -28.31 -0.68 -3.63
CA PRO A 681 -28.81 -1.77 -4.46
C PRO A 681 -29.50 -2.87 -3.64
N ALA A 682 -30.54 -3.50 -4.18
CA ALA A 682 -31.37 -4.50 -3.48
C ALA A 682 -30.56 -5.65 -2.83
N HIS A 683 -29.44 -6.06 -3.43
CA HIS A 683 -28.57 -7.10 -2.87
C HIS A 683 -27.78 -6.64 -1.64
N THR A 684 -27.56 -5.34 -1.47
CA THR A 684 -26.97 -4.74 -0.27
C THR A 684 -28.04 -4.61 0.81
N VAL A 685 -29.22 -4.10 0.45
CA VAL A 685 -30.39 -4.00 1.35
C VAL A 685 -30.68 -5.35 2.01
N ARG A 686 -30.90 -6.40 1.20
CA ARG A 686 -31.20 -7.75 1.70
C ARG A 686 -30.18 -8.30 2.71
N ARG A 687 -28.91 -7.88 2.61
CA ARG A 687 -27.82 -8.35 3.49
C ARG A 687 -27.72 -7.55 4.78
N LEU A 688 -27.95 -6.24 4.72
CA LEU A 688 -27.79 -5.34 5.86
C LEU A 688 -29.09 -5.04 6.61
N ASP A 689 -30.26 -5.26 6.00
CA ASP A 689 -31.54 -5.01 6.65
C ASP A 689 -31.70 -5.83 7.94
N PRO A 690 -31.34 -7.13 8.01
CA PRO A 690 -31.38 -7.87 9.27
C PRO A 690 -30.41 -7.34 10.32
N VAL A 691 -29.27 -6.77 9.89
CA VAL A 691 -28.27 -6.18 10.79
C VAL A 691 -28.81 -4.90 11.43
N LEU A 692 -29.41 -4.03 10.61
CA LEU A 692 -29.97 -2.77 11.07
C LEU A 692 -31.26 -2.97 11.88
N ALA A 693 -32.09 -3.95 11.51
CA ALA A 693 -33.23 -4.38 12.31
C ALA A 693 -32.80 -4.88 13.69
N GLY A 694 -31.67 -5.61 13.76
CA GLY A 694 -31.07 -6.03 15.02
C GLY A 694 -30.63 -4.85 15.88
N LEU A 695 -29.95 -3.85 15.30
CA LEU A 695 -29.55 -2.65 16.03
C LEU A 695 -30.75 -1.87 16.59
N ARG A 696 -31.81 -1.70 15.79
CA ARG A 696 -33.07 -1.07 16.23
C ARG A 696 -33.69 -1.80 17.41
N HIS A 697 -33.77 -3.13 17.33
CA HIS A 697 -34.34 -3.95 18.40
C HIS A 697 -33.63 -3.72 19.73
N VAL A 698 -32.29 -3.72 19.70
CA VAL A 698 -31.45 -3.47 20.88
C VAL A 698 -31.60 -2.03 21.39
N LEU A 699 -31.70 -1.05 20.50
CA LEU A 699 -31.91 0.35 20.87
C LEU A 699 -33.23 0.53 21.64
N THR A 700 -34.26 -0.27 21.34
CA THR A 700 -35.54 -0.27 22.05
C THR A 700 -35.57 -1.18 23.29
N GLY A 701 -34.42 -1.71 23.72
CA GLY A 701 -34.29 -2.57 24.91
C GLY A 701 -34.51 -4.06 24.68
N GLY A 702 -34.55 -4.51 23.43
CA GLY A 702 -34.66 -5.92 23.07
C GLY A 702 -33.32 -6.68 23.13
N ASP A 703 -33.38 -8.00 23.22
CA ASP A 703 -32.22 -8.91 23.25
C ASP A 703 -32.10 -9.70 21.94
N LEU A 704 -30.91 -9.67 21.31
CA LEU A 704 -30.63 -10.40 20.07
C LEU A 704 -30.43 -11.90 20.27
N ASP A 705 -30.15 -12.34 21.49
CA ASP A 705 -30.08 -13.77 21.82
C ASP A 705 -31.47 -14.33 22.18
N GLY A 706 -32.48 -13.46 22.30
CA GLY A 706 -33.90 -13.78 22.39
C GLY A 706 -34.60 -13.97 21.03
N PRO A 707 -35.90 -14.29 21.01
CA PRO A 707 -36.64 -14.52 19.77
C PRO A 707 -36.85 -13.22 18.97
N ASN A 708 -35.97 -12.98 17.99
CA ASN A 708 -36.16 -11.96 16.97
C ASN A 708 -35.93 -12.55 15.56
N PRO A 709 -36.98 -12.87 14.79
CA PRO A 709 -36.83 -13.50 13.48
C PRO A 709 -36.22 -12.57 12.42
N HIS A 710 -36.16 -11.26 12.68
CA HIS A 710 -35.76 -10.25 11.71
C HIS A 710 -34.39 -9.62 12.02
N GLY A 711 -33.94 -9.66 13.28
CA GLY A 711 -32.66 -9.07 13.72
C GLY A 711 -31.50 -10.06 13.68
N ARG A 712 -30.30 -9.60 13.32
CA ARG A 712 -29.07 -10.40 13.37
C ARG A 712 -27.88 -9.59 13.85
N ARG A 713 -27.07 -10.19 14.73
CA ARG A 713 -25.74 -9.67 15.09
C ARG A 713 -24.77 -9.89 13.92
N PHE A 714 -24.10 -8.82 13.49
CA PHE A 714 -23.13 -8.90 12.40
C PHE A 714 -21.72 -9.22 12.91
N LEU A 715 -21.28 -10.45 12.63
CA LEU A 715 -19.92 -10.96 12.80
C LEU A 715 -19.30 -11.24 11.42
N GLY A 716 -17.97 -11.19 11.33
CA GLY A 716 -17.21 -11.35 10.08
C GLY A 716 -16.67 -12.76 9.88
N TRP A 717 -16.59 -13.57 10.94
CA TRP A 717 -16.12 -14.95 10.90
C TRP A 717 -17.25 -15.94 11.16
N THR A 718 -17.16 -17.10 10.50
CA THR A 718 -18.06 -18.24 10.73
C THR A 718 -17.34 -19.55 10.42
N LEU A 719 -17.83 -20.65 10.98
CA LEU A 719 -17.58 -21.97 10.42
C LEU A 719 -18.45 -22.15 9.16
N GLY A 720 -17.86 -22.65 8.07
CA GLY A 720 -18.58 -22.90 6.82
C GLY A 720 -18.87 -21.65 5.98
N LYS A 721 -20.03 -21.65 5.30
CA LYS A 721 -20.42 -20.56 4.37
C LYS A 721 -21.04 -19.39 5.14
N HIS A 722 -20.46 -18.21 4.98
CA HIS A 722 -20.98 -16.99 5.59
C HIS A 722 -22.32 -16.58 4.97
N TRP A 723 -23.31 -16.25 5.81
CA TRP A 723 -24.67 -15.91 5.36
C TRP A 723 -24.72 -14.64 4.49
N MET A 724 -23.84 -13.66 4.71
CA MET A 724 -23.60 -12.51 3.81
C MET A 724 -23.20 -12.91 2.36
N VAL A 725 -22.75 -14.14 2.11
CA VAL A 725 -22.34 -14.63 0.78
C VAL A 725 -23.46 -15.40 0.09
N ILE A 726 -24.57 -15.64 0.78
CA ILE A 726 -25.82 -16.18 0.23
C ILE A 726 -26.61 -15.02 -0.39
#